data_AF-A0A512MDT9-F1
#
_entry.id   AF-A0A512MDT9-F1
#
_cell.length_a   1.000
_cell.length_b   1.000
_cell.length_c   1.000
_cell.angle_alpha   90.00
_cell.angle_beta   90.00
_cell.angle_gamma   90.00
#
_symmetry.space_group_name_H-M   'P 1'
#
loop_
_entity.id
_entity.type
_entity.pdbx_description
1 polymer ?
#
loop_
_entity_poly.entity_id
_entity_poly.type
_entity_poly.pdbx_seq_one_letter_code
_entity_poly.pdbx_strand_id
1 'polypeptide(L)'
;MKAPSSTIELLESKIAPAGTVTAVIAGGVLTLTGSVDNNEITIIEVTPDHFTIAGAGGTLIKLGAAAAAANVEFDGLLDSIKIDMKEGVDVVNVNAVTLSKDLTINQGLGNNTTNLTAVNVGGNLGIQGSSGTDTVTIATSLYVGGNATLALGDGANTVSETAGFITIGGALGYTGGTAVDNVDLSPTGPLQLGSVVANVGINSGNFSLSSGTDTIISGALSFTSLDHAAATVGLVVAASDHLIINGGVTVKNGLGNNNVTFSGSDTLHIGGAVSITNGNASTTSSVVFASSFMSFDAGLTVKNGTGTFATTISGSMDVTGSLSITNGNSGSGTTTTIVAGTVVDVSGGLTIANGSGTYTSIFSGTDTTMGGGILFSTVASGGASATNNTVAGGSLNLASVTITNGAGRYTNVLSYTDGRIAGNVSITTGDATGTVTNSISGTPMIGGSLLIKNGNGDYTNSITSSTLNIGGSVSITNGNAATSIVNSVSVSLLDVDGSFSIVNKDGNLTNSITGGNIDVKGSLTITNGNTSGTVTNTVAASGELRVGANLGFVGGNGVFQSTIGGGSSVVLVGGSLSMVNGTQSMGTSALTISSLTTKIGGGATIKTLGGNTIVSLAATVNTIIGGAISVTTGDGDDSFQFSGLSNFTSGGITTSVGNGGVGLVVGSNGGTTIKGGITHSSLNGTDSIQIVGVGRIAGGVNLNFGTGTSAGVVLQSTSGGALEVAGPVSVNASGITTSSGINLSNVILQSSLSYTGGSGTDGLTLNTTSIRGNVTANTFGGADTVSLDNSLFSGTVALQTGVGTDTVTIETAGSGASSTFMKSVSILTGDDADTISIAGATANRTAIFKAGLIIDGGLGADTFNQGANLTGGFTLSNIP
;
A
#
# COMPACT_ATOMS: atom_id res chain seq x y z
N MET A 1 119.02 10.05 -4.14
CA MET A 1 118.83 9.68 -5.56
C MET A 1 117.55 8.83 -5.68
N LYS A 2 116.62 9.28 -6.54
CA LYS A 2 115.48 8.56 -7.18
C LYS A 2 114.54 7.73 -6.27
N ALA A 3 113.39 8.32 -5.93
CA ALA A 3 112.25 7.60 -5.34
C ALA A 3 111.50 6.77 -6.41
N PRO A 4 110.96 5.59 -6.07
CA PRO A 4 110.36 4.66 -7.02
C PRO A 4 108.94 5.05 -7.43
N SER A 5 108.63 4.80 -8.71
CA SER A 5 107.32 4.92 -9.34
C SER A 5 106.47 3.70 -9.00
N SER A 6 105.43 3.89 -8.20
CA SER A 6 104.33 2.92 -8.05
C SER A 6 103.23 3.26 -9.06
N THR A 7 103.18 2.51 -10.15
CA THR A 7 102.01 2.44 -11.05
C THR A 7 100.92 1.63 -10.36
N ILE A 8 99.82 2.28 -10.02
CA ILE A 8 98.55 1.62 -9.65
C ILE A 8 97.94 1.09 -10.96
N GLU A 9 97.86 -0.23 -11.12
CA GLU A 9 97.05 -0.85 -12.17
C GLU A 9 95.56 -0.67 -11.81
N LEU A 10 94.73 -0.32 -12.80
CA LEU A 10 93.27 -0.32 -12.63
C LEU A 10 92.82 -1.74 -12.30
N LEU A 11 92.13 -1.92 -11.18
CA LEU A 11 91.37 -3.15 -10.93
C LEU A 11 90.36 -3.33 -12.07
N GLU A 12 90.54 -4.39 -12.85
CA GLU A 12 89.51 -4.91 -13.75
C GLU A 12 88.22 -5.13 -12.96
N SER A 13 87.10 -4.69 -13.54
CA SER A 13 85.75 -4.91 -13.04
C SER A 13 85.47 -6.42 -13.02
N LYS A 14 85.89 -7.10 -11.94
CA LYS A 14 85.41 -8.45 -11.64
C LYS A 14 83.96 -8.30 -11.20
N ILE A 15 83.06 -8.43 -12.16
CA ILE A 15 81.65 -8.69 -11.90
C ILE A 15 81.63 -10.01 -11.13
N ALA A 16 81.44 -9.95 -9.82
CA ALA A 16 81.18 -11.15 -9.04
C ALA A 16 79.94 -11.82 -9.64
N PRO A 17 79.96 -13.14 -9.89
CA PRO A 17 78.77 -13.83 -10.38
C PRO A 17 77.61 -13.57 -9.42
N ALA A 18 76.42 -13.32 -9.96
CA ALA A 18 75.23 -12.95 -9.18
C ALA A 18 74.66 -14.12 -8.36
N GLY A 19 75.30 -15.29 -8.39
CA GLY A 19 74.92 -16.48 -7.63
C GLY A 19 75.20 -17.77 -8.42
N THR A 20 75.08 -18.92 -7.77
CA THR A 20 75.19 -20.24 -8.43
C THR A 20 73.98 -21.09 -8.08
N VAL A 21 73.25 -21.53 -9.10
CA VAL A 21 72.12 -22.46 -8.97
C VAL A 21 72.62 -23.89 -9.19
N THR A 22 72.42 -24.76 -8.19
CA THR A 22 72.79 -26.17 -8.28
C THR A 22 71.65 -26.98 -8.86
N ALA A 23 71.91 -27.72 -9.94
CA ALA A 23 70.99 -28.62 -10.62
C ALA A 23 71.35 -30.09 -10.34
N VAL A 24 70.37 -30.88 -9.91
CA VAL A 24 70.51 -32.32 -9.66
C VAL A 24 69.36 -33.06 -10.33
N ILE A 25 69.68 -34.08 -11.13
CA ILE A 25 68.68 -34.96 -11.76
C ILE A 25 68.76 -36.32 -11.09
N ALA A 26 67.67 -36.74 -10.45
CA ALA A 26 67.58 -38.05 -9.80
C ALA A 26 66.16 -38.61 -9.92
N GLY A 27 66.02 -39.84 -10.43
CA GLY A 27 64.74 -40.54 -10.50
C GLY A 27 63.66 -39.82 -11.32
N GLY A 28 64.05 -39.15 -12.42
CA GLY A 28 63.15 -38.34 -13.25
C GLY A 28 62.76 -36.98 -12.65
N VAL A 29 63.40 -36.56 -11.55
CA VAL A 29 63.16 -35.26 -10.92
C VAL A 29 64.37 -34.35 -11.11
N LEU A 30 64.16 -33.18 -11.72
CA LEU A 30 65.13 -32.09 -11.73
C LEU A 30 64.94 -31.24 -10.47
N THR A 31 65.94 -31.18 -9.60
CA THR A 31 65.97 -30.28 -8.44
C THR A 31 66.96 -29.15 -8.68
N LEU A 32 66.48 -27.91 -8.58
CA LEU A 32 67.25 -26.67 -8.66
C LEU A 32 67.27 -26.00 -7.29
N THR A 33 68.45 -25.62 -6.82
CA THR A 33 68.63 -24.91 -5.55
C THR A 33 69.47 -23.66 -5.77
N GLY A 34 68.86 -22.50 -5.54
CA GLY A 34 69.49 -21.18 -5.59
C GLY A 34 70.43 -20.89 -4.44
N SER A 35 71.15 -19.78 -4.57
CA SER A 35 71.98 -19.18 -3.52
C SER A 35 71.16 -18.18 -2.69
N VAL A 36 71.81 -17.39 -1.83
CA VAL A 36 71.16 -16.24 -1.15
C VAL A 36 71.24 -14.95 -1.96
N ASP A 37 71.94 -14.99 -3.09
CA ASP A 37 72.07 -13.90 -4.06
C ASP A 37 70.98 -14.01 -5.15
N ASN A 38 70.66 -12.90 -5.81
CA ASN A 38 69.67 -12.83 -6.90
C ASN A 38 69.98 -13.83 -8.02
N ASN A 39 69.05 -14.73 -8.31
CA ASN A 39 69.21 -15.74 -9.34
C ASN A 39 68.20 -15.56 -10.46
N GLU A 40 68.69 -15.51 -11.71
CA GLU A 40 67.85 -15.48 -12.90
C GLU A 40 68.10 -16.72 -13.74
N ILE A 41 67.08 -17.57 -13.88
CA ILE A 41 67.17 -18.84 -14.60
C ILE A 41 66.04 -19.01 -15.63
N THR A 42 66.35 -19.71 -16.72
CA THR A 42 65.39 -20.11 -17.75
C THR A 42 65.52 -21.60 -18.04
N ILE A 43 64.41 -22.32 -17.96
CA ILE A 43 64.29 -23.74 -18.28
C ILE A 43 63.46 -23.86 -19.56
N ILE A 44 64.00 -24.52 -20.58
CA ILE A 44 63.31 -24.75 -21.85
C ILE A 44 63.42 -26.22 -22.22
N GLU A 45 62.30 -26.83 -22.60
CA GLU A 45 62.30 -28.10 -23.33
C GLU A 45 62.34 -27.77 -24.84
N VAL A 46 63.51 -27.93 -25.47
CA VAL A 46 63.72 -27.51 -26.87
C VAL A 46 63.09 -28.50 -27.84
N THR A 47 63.23 -29.78 -27.52
CA THR A 47 62.54 -30.91 -28.16
C THR A 47 62.11 -31.88 -27.06
N PRO A 48 61.16 -32.80 -27.30
CA PRO A 48 60.74 -33.76 -26.29
C PRO A 48 61.94 -34.44 -25.62
N ASP A 49 61.97 -34.41 -24.28
CA ASP A 49 63.04 -34.97 -23.43
C ASP A 49 64.43 -34.30 -23.54
N HIS A 50 64.57 -33.15 -24.24
CA HIS A 50 65.83 -32.39 -24.32
C HIS A 50 65.66 -31.01 -23.68
N PHE A 51 66.41 -30.77 -22.61
CA PHE A 51 66.26 -29.58 -21.76
C PHE A 51 67.50 -28.69 -21.78
N THR A 52 67.27 -27.38 -21.80
CA THR A 52 68.28 -26.35 -21.56
C THR A 52 67.95 -25.59 -20.28
N ILE A 53 68.93 -25.44 -19.39
CA ILE A 53 68.86 -24.53 -18.24
C ILE A 53 69.91 -23.43 -18.44
N ALA A 54 69.45 -22.20 -18.61
CA ALA A 54 70.30 -21.02 -18.80
C ALA A 54 70.22 -20.09 -17.59
N GLY A 55 71.37 -19.65 -17.09
CA GLY A 55 71.49 -18.55 -16.16
C GLY A 55 71.61 -17.21 -16.89
N ALA A 56 70.95 -16.18 -16.39
CA ALA A 56 71.10 -14.80 -16.84
C ALA A 56 71.46 -13.90 -15.64
N GLY A 57 71.62 -12.58 -15.85
CA GLY A 57 71.98 -11.65 -14.77
C GLY A 57 73.33 -11.91 -14.08
N GLY A 58 74.18 -12.82 -14.60
CA GLY A 58 75.41 -13.29 -13.95
C GLY A 58 75.27 -14.56 -13.11
N THR A 59 74.08 -15.18 -13.08
CA THR A 59 73.83 -16.49 -12.47
C THR A 59 74.52 -17.61 -13.25
N LEU A 60 75.18 -18.52 -12.55
CA LEU A 60 75.77 -19.73 -13.14
C LEU A 60 74.99 -20.98 -12.72
N ILE A 61 74.92 -21.97 -13.60
CA ILE A 61 74.24 -23.25 -13.37
C ILE A 61 75.27 -24.36 -13.18
N LYS A 62 75.13 -25.13 -12.10
CA LYS A 62 76.01 -26.26 -11.78
C LYS A 62 75.24 -27.58 -11.85
N LEU A 63 75.39 -28.35 -12.93
CA LEU A 63 74.75 -29.66 -13.09
C LEU A 63 75.61 -30.78 -12.47
N GLY A 64 75.18 -31.31 -11.32
CA GLY A 64 75.91 -32.35 -10.59
C GLY A 64 77.32 -31.93 -10.16
N ALA A 65 78.33 -32.69 -10.56
CA ALA A 65 79.74 -32.40 -10.25
C ALA A 65 80.44 -31.51 -11.29
N ALA A 66 79.75 -31.11 -12.37
CA ALA A 66 80.33 -30.27 -13.41
C ALA A 66 80.74 -28.89 -12.86
N ALA A 67 81.64 -28.20 -13.57
CA ALA A 67 81.91 -26.79 -13.30
C ALA A 67 80.65 -25.96 -13.59
N ALA A 68 80.43 -24.90 -12.82
CA ALA A 68 79.31 -24.01 -13.06
C ALA A 68 79.46 -23.30 -14.42
N ALA A 69 78.40 -23.26 -15.22
CA ALA A 69 78.38 -22.72 -16.57
C ALA A 69 77.18 -21.78 -16.75
N ALA A 70 77.24 -20.88 -17.74
CA ALA A 70 76.12 -19.98 -18.02
C ALA A 70 74.89 -20.73 -18.59
N ASN A 71 75.11 -21.87 -19.23
CA ASN A 71 74.06 -22.77 -19.66
C ASN A 71 74.48 -24.22 -19.44
N VAL A 72 73.50 -25.09 -19.25
CA VAL A 72 73.68 -26.55 -19.26
C VAL A 72 72.55 -27.16 -20.08
N GLU A 73 72.89 -28.17 -20.85
CA GLU A 73 71.95 -28.96 -21.65
C GLU A 73 72.04 -30.42 -21.24
N PHE A 74 70.92 -31.13 -21.29
CA PHE A 74 70.88 -32.57 -21.04
C PHE A 74 69.67 -33.21 -21.72
N ASP A 75 69.83 -34.49 -22.04
CA ASP A 75 68.73 -35.37 -22.44
C ASP A 75 68.21 -36.14 -21.22
N GLY A 76 66.90 -36.25 -21.09
CA GLY A 76 66.28 -37.09 -20.08
C GLY A 76 64.79 -36.81 -19.92
N LEU A 77 64.01 -37.88 -19.79
CA LEU A 77 62.61 -37.78 -19.40
C LEU A 77 62.51 -37.21 -17.98
N LEU A 78 61.85 -36.05 -17.85
CA LEU A 78 61.53 -35.44 -16.56
C LEU A 78 60.07 -35.71 -16.23
N ASP A 79 59.84 -36.36 -15.09
CA ASP A 79 58.52 -36.47 -14.49
C ASP A 79 58.17 -35.20 -13.70
N SER A 80 59.15 -34.61 -13.02
CA SER A 80 58.96 -33.46 -12.13
C SER A 80 60.12 -32.48 -12.15
N ILE A 81 59.80 -31.23 -11.80
CA ILE A 81 60.78 -30.17 -11.53
C ILE A 81 60.50 -29.59 -10.15
N LYS A 82 61.55 -29.43 -9.34
CA LYS A 82 61.52 -28.78 -8.03
C LYS A 82 62.56 -27.66 -8.00
N ILE A 83 62.14 -26.44 -7.71
CA ILE A 83 62.98 -25.24 -7.65
C ILE A 83 62.90 -24.66 -6.24
N ASP A 84 64.04 -24.27 -5.67
CA ASP A 84 64.13 -23.65 -4.34
C ASP A 84 65.18 -22.54 -4.34
N MET A 85 64.73 -21.29 -4.49
CA MET A 85 65.59 -20.12 -4.75
C MET A 85 66.16 -19.46 -3.49
N LYS A 86 65.68 -19.86 -2.30
CA LYS A 86 66.18 -19.41 -0.98
C LYS A 86 65.94 -17.93 -0.64
N GLU A 87 66.87 -17.05 -0.98
CA GLU A 87 66.79 -15.61 -0.69
C GLU A 87 67.27 -14.85 -1.94
N GLY A 88 66.74 -13.67 -2.17
CA GLY A 88 67.17 -12.82 -3.29
C GLY A 88 65.99 -12.19 -4.02
N VAL A 89 66.30 -11.46 -5.09
CA VAL A 89 65.30 -11.04 -6.10
C VAL A 89 65.45 -12.02 -7.25
N ASP A 90 64.70 -13.11 -7.20
CA ASP A 90 64.88 -14.23 -8.12
C ASP A 90 63.92 -14.16 -9.31
N VAL A 91 64.36 -14.64 -10.47
CA VAL A 91 63.57 -14.72 -11.70
C VAL A 91 63.65 -16.13 -12.25
N VAL A 92 62.51 -16.81 -12.34
CA VAL A 92 62.39 -18.19 -12.83
C VAL A 92 61.51 -18.22 -14.07
N ASN A 93 62.09 -18.53 -15.23
CA ASN A 93 61.35 -18.71 -16.48
C ASN A 93 61.24 -20.20 -16.82
N VAL A 94 60.02 -20.70 -17.06
CA VAL A 94 59.76 -22.08 -17.50
C VAL A 94 59.00 -22.03 -18.83
N ASN A 95 59.64 -22.48 -19.90
CA ASN A 95 59.14 -22.30 -21.27
C ASN A 95 59.03 -23.64 -22.02
N ALA A 96 57.87 -23.89 -22.63
CA ALA A 96 57.59 -25.06 -23.45
C ALA A 96 57.78 -26.42 -22.75
N VAL A 97 57.74 -26.45 -21.41
CA VAL A 97 58.03 -27.65 -20.61
C VAL A 97 56.78 -28.53 -20.45
N THR A 98 56.92 -29.83 -20.72
CA THR A 98 55.93 -30.86 -20.44
C THR A 98 56.42 -31.82 -19.34
N LEU A 99 55.62 -32.04 -18.31
CA LEU A 99 55.91 -32.93 -17.18
C LEU A 99 54.78 -33.94 -16.98
N SER A 100 55.11 -35.18 -16.65
CA SER A 100 54.10 -36.21 -16.36
C SER A 100 53.51 -36.09 -14.93
N LYS A 101 54.26 -35.46 -14.00
CA LYS A 101 53.90 -35.25 -12.60
C LYS A 101 54.03 -33.75 -12.24
N ASP A 102 54.68 -33.42 -11.13
CA ASP A 102 54.57 -32.11 -10.48
C ASP A 102 55.64 -31.08 -10.92
N LEU A 103 55.26 -29.79 -10.90
CA LEU A 103 56.16 -28.63 -10.92
C LEU A 103 56.04 -27.89 -9.59
N THR A 104 57.12 -27.78 -8.82
CA THR A 104 57.15 -27.03 -7.55
C THR A 104 58.23 -25.96 -7.58
N ILE A 105 57.87 -24.72 -7.24
CA ILE A 105 58.78 -23.56 -7.21
C ILE A 105 58.63 -22.89 -5.84
N ASN A 106 59.68 -22.94 -5.03
CA ASN A 106 59.81 -22.12 -3.84
C ASN A 106 60.70 -20.91 -4.17
N GLN A 107 60.08 -19.74 -4.24
CA GLN A 107 60.73 -18.48 -4.59
C GLN A 107 61.57 -17.93 -3.43
N GLY A 108 61.30 -18.33 -2.18
CA GLY A 108 62.10 -17.89 -1.05
C GLY A 108 61.83 -16.44 -0.61
N LEU A 109 62.77 -15.84 0.13
CA LEU A 109 62.72 -14.45 0.62
C LEU A 109 63.07 -13.45 -0.49
N GLY A 110 62.40 -12.30 -0.49
CA GLY A 110 62.68 -11.20 -1.42
C GLY A 110 61.62 -11.06 -2.51
N ASN A 111 61.86 -10.21 -3.50
CA ASN A 111 60.86 -9.90 -4.53
C ASN A 111 61.09 -10.79 -5.74
N ASN A 112 60.26 -11.79 -5.98
CA ASN A 112 60.55 -12.78 -6.99
C ASN A 112 59.64 -12.69 -8.20
N THR A 113 60.07 -13.25 -9.32
CA THR A 113 59.30 -13.35 -10.55
C THR A 113 59.32 -14.79 -11.05
N THR A 114 58.18 -15.34 -11.42
CA THR A 114 58.05 -16.62 -12.10
C THR A 114 57.25 -16.44 -13.39
N ASN A 115 57.81 -16.82 -14.53
CA ASN A 115 57.14 -16.75 -15.82
C ASN A 115 56.92 -18.17 -16.35
N LEU A 116 55.67 -18.52 -16.67
CA LEU A 116 55.27 -19.80 -17.24
C LEU A 116 54.78 -19.58 -18.68
N THR A 117 55.47 -20.17 -19.66
CA THR A 117 55.11 -20.06 -21.09
C THR A 117 54.91 -21.45 -21.67
N ALA A 118 53.70 -21.78 -22.13
CA ALA A 118 53.38 -23.06 -22.77
C ALA A 118 53.79 -24.27 -21.90
N VAL A 119 53.32 -24.26 -20.65
CA VAL A 119 53.70 -25.28 -19.64
C VAL A 119 52.57 -26.30 -19.48
N ASN A 120 52.92 -27.58 -19.52
CA ASN A 120 52.01 -28.70 -19.30
C ASN A 120 52.51 -29.54 -18.12
N VAL A 121 51.73 -29.61 -17.04
CA VAL A 121 52.03 -30.33 -15.81
C VAL A 121 50.97 -31.41 -15.62
N GLY A 122 51.31 -32.69 -15.81
CA GLY A 122 50.36 -33.79 -15.64
C GLY A 122 49.88 -33.97 -14.19
N GLY A 123 50.73 -33.63 -13.21
CA GLY A 123 50.44 -33.61 -11.78
C GLY A 123 50.07 -32.22 -11.27
N ASN A 124 50.65 -31.83 -10.14
CA ASN A 124 50.35 -30.58 -9.44
C ASN A 124 51.36 -29.47 -9.79
N LEU A 125 50.86 -28.24 -9.85
CA LEU A 125 51.67 -27.02 -9.86
C LEU A 125 51.68 -26.40 -8.45
N GLY A 126 52.85 -26.14 -7.89
CA GLY A 126 53.01 -25.43 -6.62
C GLY A 126 53.98 -24.27 -6.76
N ILE A 127 53.56 -23.05 -6.43
CA ILE A 127 54.44 -21.88 -6.33
C ILE A 127 54.29 -21.29 -4.94
N GLN A 128 55.40 -21.15 -4.22
CA GLN A 128 55.45 -20.63 -2.86
C GLN A 128 56.36 -19.40 -2.82
N GLY A 129 55.81 -18.28 -2.36
CA GLY A 129 56.52 -17.03 -2.07
C GLY A 129 56.72 -16.84 -0.57
N SER A 130 57.00 -15.61 -0.15
CA SER A 130 57.21 -15.28 1.27
C SER A 130 56.76 -13.85 1.61
N SER A 131 57.57 -13.04 2.29
CA SER A 131 57.18 -11.68 2.70
C SER A 131 57.46 -10.60 1.65
N GLY A 132 58.09 -10.94 0.52
CA GLY A 132 58.43 -9.97 -0.53
C GLY A 132 57.38 -9.90 -1.65
N THR A 133 57.53 -8.91 -2.53
CA THR A 133 56.62 -8.72 -3.67
C THR A 133 56.89 -9.78 -4.73
N ASP A 134 56.01 -10.76 -4.83
CA ASP A 134 56.15 -11.87 -5.76
C ASP A 134 55.24 -11.70 -6.99
N THR A 135 55.79 -11.98 -8.17
CA THR A 135 55.07 -11.91 -9.45
C THR A 135 55.04 -13.28 -10.12
N VAL A 136 53.87 -13.74 -10.55
CA VAL A 136 53.69 -14.94 -11.38
C VAL A 136 52.99 -14.54 -12.68
N THR A 137 53.62 -14.78 -13.82
CA THR A 137 53.07 -14.48 -15.14
C THR A 137 52.82 -15.78 -15.91
N ILE A 138 51.60 -15.96 -16.43
CA ILE A 138 51.23 -17.04 -17.34
C ILE A 138 51.14 -16.44 -18.74
N ALA A 139 52.15 -16.69 -19.57
CA ALA A 139 52.32 -15.94 -20.81
C ALA A 139 51.46 -16.46 -21.97
N THR A 140 51.29 -17.79 -22.05
CA THR A 140 50.55 -18.47 -23.12
C THR A 140 49.61 -19.55 -22.55
N SER A 141 49.74 -20.80 -22.98
CA SER A 141 48.94 -21.90 -22.43
C SER A 141 49.52 -22.44 -21.12
N LEU A 142 48.63 -22.75 -20.18
CA LEU A 142 48.96 -23.50 -18.96
C LEU A 142 47.97 -24.66 -18.81
N TYR A 143 48.50 -25.88 -18.76
CA TYR A 143 47.73 -27.07 -18.43
C TYR A 143 48.29 -27.69 -17.14
N VAL A 144 47.41 -27.95 -16.17
CA VAL A 144 47.71 -28.66 -14.93
C VAL A 144 46.68 -29.78 -14.75
N GLY A 145 47.11 -31.04 -14.79
CA GLY A 145 46.20 -32.19 -14.63
C GLY A 145 45.68 -32.35 -13.20
N GLY A 146 46.50 -32.00 -12.20
CA GLY A 146 46.19 -32.00 -10.77
C GLY A 146 45.82 -30.61 -10.24
N ASN A 147 46.25 -30.31 -9.01
CA ASN A 147 45.98 -29.02 -8.35
C ASN A 147 47.03 -27.96 -8.72
N ALA A 148 46.63 -26.70 -8.75
CA ALA A 148 47.53 -25.55 -8.81
C ALA A 148 47.45 -24.77 -7.50
N THR A 149 48.55 -24.67 -6.75
CA THR A 149 48.62 -23.94 -5.47
C THR A 149 49.60 -22.78 -5.58
N LEU A 150 49.12 -21.56 -5.35
CA LEU A 150 49.90 -20.33 -5.33
C LEU A 150 49.83 -19.73 -3.91
N ALA A 151 50.91 -19.92 -3.14
CA ALA A 151 51.01 -19.46 -1.75
C ALA A 151 52.12 -18.41 -1.65
N LEU A 152 51.82 -17.17 -2.06
CA LEU A 152 52.82 -16.12 -2.28
C LEU A 152 53.18 -15.31 -1.01
N GLY A 153 52.51 -15.58 0.11
CA GLY A 153 52.88 -15.04 1.42
C GLY A 153 52.52 -13.56 1.63
N ASP A 154 53.15 -12.92 2.61
CA ASP A 154 52.76 -11.61 3.16
C ASP A 154 53.04 -10.39 2.29
N GLY A 155 53.90 -10.51 1.27
CA GLY A 155 54.24 -9.40 0.41
C GLY A 155 53.15 -9.04 -0.60
N ALA A 156 53.36 -7.96 -1.34
CA ALA A 156 52.38 -7.53 -2.33
C ALA A 156 52.52 -8.40 -3.59
N ASN A 157 51.55 -9.24 -3.87
CA ASN A 157 51.70 -10.29 -4.88
C ASN A 157 50.91 -9.98 -6.13
N THR A 158 51.43 -10.39 -7.29
CA THR A 158 50.74 -10.30 -8.58
C THR A 158 50.75 -11.65 -9.27
N VAL A 159 49.58 -12.16 -9.64
CA VAL A 159 49.43 -13.29 -10.56
C VAL A 159 48.70 -12.75 -11.78
N SER A 160 49.28 -12.88 -12.96
CA SER A 160 48.69 -12.35 -14.19
C SER A 160 48.78 -13.35 -15.33
N GLU A 161 47.85 -13.24 -16.26
CA GLU A 161 47.85 -13.93 -17.54
C GLU A 161 47.98 -12.91 -18.68
N THR A 162 48.65 -13.27 -19.78
CA THR A 162 48.79 -12.36 -20.93
C THR A 162 48.12 -12.82 -22.22
N ALA A 163 47.95 -14.12 -22.46
CA ALA A 163 47.30 -14.67 -23.65
C ALA A 163 47.12 -16.20 -23.55
N GLY A 164 46.07 -16.77 -24.16
CA GLY A 164 45.94 -18.22 -24.32
C GLY A 164 44.75 -18.82 -23.59
N PHE A 165 44.93 -20.00 -23.01
CA PHE A 165 43.92 -20.73 -22.25
C PHE A 165 44.57 -21.34 -21.01
N ILE A 166 43.80 -21.46 -19.94
CA ILE A 166 44.23 -22.07 -18.68
C ILE A 166 43.30 -23.24 -18.40
N THR A 167 43.89 -24.41 -18.16
CA THR A 167 43.17 -25.60 -17.71
C THR A 167 43.83 -26.16 -16.45
N ILE A 168 43.09 -26.20 -15.35
CA ILE A 168 43.50 -26.85 -14.10
C ILE A 168 42.45 -27.91 -13.78
N GLY A 169 42.80 -29.18 -13.95
CA GLY A 169 41.89 -30.31 -13.74
C GLY A 169 41.46 -30.49 -12.28
N GLY A 170 42.34 -30.16 -11.33
CA GLY A 170 42.09 -30.15 -9.89
C GLY A 170 41.72 -28.77 -9.34
N ALA A 171 42.02 -28.54 -8.06
CA ALA A 171 41.75 -27.27 -7.40
C ALA A 171 42.80 -26.20 -7.75
N LEU A 172 42.34 -24.97 -8.00
CA LEU A 172 43.15 -23.76 -7.94
C LEU A 172 43.07 -23.19 -6.52
N GLY A 173 44.19 -23.21 -5.80
CA GLY A 173 44.36 -22.60 -4.49
C GLY A 173 45.21 -21.34 -4.56
N TYR A 174 44.70 -20.20 -4.08
CA TYR A 174 45.47 -18.98 -3.85
C TYR A 174 45.47 -18.65 -2.35
N THR A 175 46.65 -18.36 -1.80
CA THR A 175 46.78 -17.83 -0.43
C THR A 175 47.80 -16.70 -0.45
N GLY A 176 47.29 -15.48 -0.42
CA GLY A 176 48.07 -14.28 -0.11
C GLY A 176 48.23 -14.12 1.40
N GLY A 177 48.95 -13.07 1.80
CA GLY A 177 49.19 -12.73 3.20
C GLY A 177 48.71 -11.33 3.50
N THR A 178 49.47 -10.51 4.22
CA THR A 178 48.92 -9.23 4.71
C THR A 178 48.91 -8.08 3.71
N ALA A 179 49.76 -8.05 2.68
CA ALA A 179 49.81 -6.93 1.72
C ALA A 179 48.76 -7.02 0.59
N VAL A 180 48.95 -6.22 -0.46
CA VAL A 180 48.05 -6.12 -1.63
C VAL A 180 48.25 -7.32 -2.54
N ASP A 181 47.18 -8.07 -2.81
CA ASP A 181 47.19 -9.20 -3.73
C ASP A 181 46.40 -8.90 -4.99
N ASN A 182 47.02 -9.02 -6.17
CA ASN A 182 46.36 -8.88 -7.47
C ASN A 182 46.47 -10.19 -8.26
N VAL A 183 45.41 -10.97 -8.29
CA VAL A 183 45.29 -12.17 -9.12
C VAL A 183 44.35 -11.85 -10.28
N ASP A 184 44.86 -11.88 -11.50
CA ASP A 184 44.07 -11.71 -12.72
C ASP A 184 44.38 -12.84 -13.70
N LEU A 185 43.46 -13.80 -13.78
CA LEU A 185 43.48 -14.87 -14.76
C LEU A 185 42.42 -14.53 -15.80
N SER A 186 42.85 -13.88 -16.88
CA SER A 186 41.98 -13.31 -17.92
C SER A 186 42.29 -13.83 -19.34
N PRO A 187 42.44 -15.16 -19.55
CA PRO A 187 42.81 -15.71 -20.85
C PRO A 187 41.87 -15.30 -21.98
N THR A 188 42.43 -15.15 -23.17
CA THR A 188 41.66 -14.87 -24.39
C THR A 188 40.81 -16.06 -24.82
N GLY A 189 41.22 -17.29 -24.48
CA GLY A 189 40.48 -18.53 -24.66
C GLY A 189 39.75 -18.97 -23.39
N PRO A 190 39.32 -20.25 -23.32
CA PRO A 190 38.57 -20.75 -22.16
C PRO A 190 39.42 -20.78 -20.88
N LEU A 191 38.76 -20.50 -19.75
CA LEU A 191 39.31 -20.69 -18.40
C LEU A 191 38.59 -21.89 -17.76
N GLN A 192 39.26 -23.02 -17.63
CA GLN A 192 38.70 -24.25 -17.06
C GLN A 192 39.40 -24.62 -15.76
N LEU A 193 38.65 -24.68 -14.67
CA LEU A 193 39.16 -24.95 -13.33
C LEU A 193 38.34 -26.10 -12.70
N GLY A 194 38.96 -26.92 -11.86
CA GLY A 194 38.25 -27.87 -11.02
C GLY A 194 37.46 -27.13 -9.94
N SER A 195 38.06 -26.88 -8.78
CA SER A 195 37.48 -25.99 -7.74
C SER A 195 38.38 -24.80 -7.48
N VAL A 196 37.87 -23.72 -6.92
CA VAL A 196 38.67 -22.53 -6.58
C VAL A 196 38.59 -22.25 -5.08
N VAL A 197 39.74 -22.08 -4.44
CA VAL A 197 39.86 -21.59 -3.07
C VAL A 197 40.84 -20.43 -3.05
N ALA A 198 40.35 -19.23 -2.79
CA ALA A 198 41.16 -18.02 -2.75
C ALA A 198 41.05 -17.35 -1.38
N ASN A 199 42.18 -17.14 -0.73
CA ASN A 199 42.32 -16.33 0.48
C ASN A 199 43.21 -15.14 0.14
N VAL A 200 42.63 -13.94 0.08
CA VAL A 200 43.34 -12.69 -0.20
C VAL A 200 43.53 -11.87 1.07
N GLY A 201 44.56 -11.04 1.09
CA GLY A 201 45.02 -10.29 2.25
C GLY A 201 44.12 -9.21 2.86
N ILE A 202 44.66 -8.52 3.88
CA ILE A 202 44.02 -7.44 4.67
C ILE A 202 44.10 -6.05 4.01
N ASN A 203 44.67 -5.93 2.82
CA ASN A 203 44.78 -4.65 2.11
C ASN A 203 43.93 -4.67 0.83
N SER A 204 44.00 -3.61 0.02
CA SER A 204 43.34 -3.62 -1.29
C SER A 204 43.83 -4.82 -2.11
N GLY A 205 42.95 -5.42 -2.89
CA GLY A 205 43.33 -6.55 -3.72
C GLY A 205 42.25 -6.84 -4.76
N ASN A 206 42.64 -7.52 -5.83
CA ASN A 206 41.70 -7.95 -6.86
C ASN A 206 41.92 -9.43 -7.15
N PHE A 207 40.85 -10.21 -7.18
CA PHE A 207 40.86 -11.59 -7.64
C PHE A 207 39.89 -11.70 -8.81
N SER A 208 40.45 -11.81 -10.01
CA SER A 208 39.74 -11.81 -11.28
C SER A 208 39.94 -13.17 -11.96
N LEU A 209 38.84 -13.84 -12.25
CA LEU A 209 38.74 -15.01 -13.11
C LEU A 209 37.87 -14.62 -14.29
N SER A 210 38.47 -14.21 -15.38
CA SER A 210 37.74 -13.79 -16.57
C SER A 210 38.21 -14.55 -17.81
N SER A 211 37.40 -14.62 -18.85
CA SER A 211 37.82 -15.22 -20.12
C SER A 211 37.21 -14.51 -21.32
N GLY A 212 37.92 -14.54 -22.44
CA GLY A 212 37.41 -14.08 -23.73
C GLY A 212 36.33 -14.97 -24.33
N THR A 213 36.03 -16.12 -23.70
CA THR A 213 35.00 -17.08 -24.11
C THR A 213 34.26 -17.61 -22.87
N ASP A 214 34.49 -18.86 -22.48
CA ASP A 214 33.85 -19.54 -21.36
C ASP A 214 34.76 -19.60 -20.11
N THR A 215 34.15 -19.35 -18.95
CA THR A 215 34.76 -19.61 -17.64
C THR A 215 33.99 -20.76 -16.98
N ILE A 216 34.64 -21.91 -16.82
CA ILE A 216 34.04 -23.13 -16.27
C ILE A 216 34.78 -23.53 -14.99
N ILE A 217 34.06 -23.54 -13.88
CA ILE A 217 34.51 -24.08 -12.59
C ILE A 217 33.70 -25.36 -12.33
N SER A 218 34.35 -26.51 -12.48
CA SER A 218 33.70 -27.83 -12.39
C SER A 218 33.22 -28.18 -10.98
N GLY A 219 33.73 -27.51 -9.96
CA GLY A 219 33.44 -27.69 -8.54
C GLY A 219 33.00 -26.39 -7.87
N ALA A 220 33.31 -26.25 -6.58
CA ALA A 220 32.93 -25.08 -5.80
C ALA A 220 33.93 -23.92 -5.96
N LEU A 221 33.43 -22.69 -5.76
CA LEU A 221 34.23 -21.48 -5.62
C LEU A 221 34.12 -20.97 -4.17
N SER A 222 35.25 -20.85 -3.49
CA SER A 222 35.36 -20.26 -2.16
C SER A 222 36.34 -19.08 -2.19
N PHE A 223 35.86 -17.88 -1.90
CA PHE A 223 36.67 -16.68 -1.77
C PHE A 223 36.56 -16.13 -0.36
N THR A 224 37.69 -15.84 0.27
CA THR A 224 37.76 -15.16 1.56
C THR A 224 38.70 -13.97 1.47
N SER A 225 38.23 -12.79 1.87
CA SER A 225 39.08 -11.64 2.14
C SER A 225 39.14 -11.40 3.64
N LEU A 226 40.33 -11.06 4.14
CA LEU A 226 40.49 -10.62 5.53
C LEU A 226 39.98 -9.18 5.71
N ASP A 227 39.95 -8.66 6.94
CA ASP A 227 39.53 -7.29 7.22
C ASP A 227 40.49 -6.26 6.59
N HIS A 228 39.96 -5.30 5.82
CA HIS A 228 40.71 -4.31 5.03
C HIS A 228 40.10 -2.91 5.18
N ALA A 229 40.26 -2.31 6.35
CA ALA A 229 39.70 -0.99 6.66
C ALA A 229 40.16 0.08 5.65
N ALA A 230 39.19 0.73 4.98
CA ALA A 230 39.38 1.76 3.94
C ALA A 230 39.97 1.29 2.59
N ALA A 231 40.36 0.02 2.46
CA ALA A 231 40.78 -0.57 1.20
C ALA A 231 39.58 -1.12 0.41
N THR A 232 39.80 -1.40 -0.89
CA THR A 232 38.79 -2.06 -1.73
C THR A 232 39.30 -3.44 -2.15
N VAL A 233 38.53 -4.48 -1.85
CA VAL A 233 38.77 -5.84 -2.33
C VAL A 233 37.75 -6.20 -3.40
N GLY A 234 38.25 -6.62 -4.56
CA GLY A 234 37.46 -7.06 -5.70
C GLY A 234 37.49 -8.58 -5.89
N LEU A 235 36.33 -9.18 -6.10
CA LEU A 235 36.17 -10.50 -6.73
C LEU A 235 35.42 -10.29 -8.05
N VAL A 236 36.05 -10.63 -9.16
CA VAL A 236 35.42 -10.63 -10.48
C VAL A 236 35.48 -12.05 -11.04
N VAL A 237 34.33 -12.63 -11.33
CA VAL A 237 34.24 -13.89 -12.08
C VAL A 237 33.40 -13.60 -13.31
N ALA A 238 34.03 -13.60 -14.48
CA ALA A 238 33.39 -13.17 -15.72
C ALA A 238 33.66 -14.14 -16.87
N ALA A 239 32.78 -14.14 -17.86
CA ALA A 239 32.97 -14.81 -19.13
C ALA A 239 32.38 -13.92 -20.24
N SER A 240 32.99 -13.95 -21.41
CA SER A 240 32.42 -13.27 -22.57
C SER A 240 31.22 -14.01 -23.12
N ASP A 241 31.11 -15.33 -22.91
CA ASP A 241 29.98 -16.16 -23.32
C ASP A 241 29.29 -16.77 -22.09
N HIS A 242 29.74 -17.94 -21.62
CA HIS A 242 29.14 -18.66 -20.50
C HIS A 242 30.02 -18.65 -19.24
N LEU A 243 29.43 -18.30 -18.11
CA LEU A 243 30.02 -18.52 -16.79
C LEU A 243 29.29 -19.69 -16.11
N ILE A 244 29.98 -20.81 -15.95
CA ILE A 244 29.43 -22.04 -15.38
C ILE A 244 30.21 -22.42 -14.12
N ILE A 245 29.51 -22.51 -12.99
CA ILE A 245 30.05 -23.00 -11.71
C ILE A 245 29.18 -24.18 -11.27
N ASN A 246 29.63 -25.41 -11.48
CA ASN A 246 28.81 -26.59 -11.19
C ASN A 246 28.61 -26.83 -9.68
N GLY A 247 29.48 -26.29 -8.83
CA GLY A 247 29.38 -26.36 -7.38
C GLY A 247 28.73 -25.13 -6.73
N GLY A 248 28.83 -25.05 -5.40
CA GLY A 248 28.39 -23.87 -4.64
C GLY A 248 29.39 -22.72 -4.70
N VAL A 249 28.91 -21.52 -4.40
CA VAL A 249 29.72 -20.31 -4.29
C VAL A 249 29.66 -19.78 -2.86
N THR A 250 30.81 -19.63 -2.22
CA THR A 250 30.95 -18.99 -0.91
C THR A 250 31.91 -17.81 -1.00
N VAL A 251 31.42 -16.62 -0.68
CA VAL A 251 32.23 -15.40 -0.60
C VAL A 251 32.15 -14.86 0.82
N LYS A 252 33.27 -14.77 1.52
CA LYS A 252 33.38 -14.25 2.88
C LYS A 252 34.31 -13.05 2.88
N ASN A 253 33.70 -11.89 2.87
CA ASN A 253 34.39 -10.62 2.79
C ASN A 253 34.53 -10.01 4.18
N GLY A 254 35.75 -9.58 4.53
CA GLY A 254 36.03 -8.86 5.78
C GLY A 254 35.42 -7.47 5.85
N LEU A 255 35.78 -6.71 6.89
CA LEU A 255 35.49 -5.28 7.00
C LEU A 255 36.14 -4.50 5.84
N GLY A 256 35.50 -3.46 5.33
CA GLY A 256 36.02 -2.64 4.22
C GLY A 256 35.10 -2.61 3.00
N ASN A 257 35.57 -2.02 1.90
CA ASN A 257 34.79 -1.95 0.67
C ASN A 257 35.00 -3.22 -0.15
N ASN A 258 33.92 -3.94 -0.41
CA ASN A 258 33.96 -5.21 -1.13
C ASN A 258 33.16 -5.11 -2.41
N ASN A 259 33.77 -5.47 -3.55
CA ASN A 259 33.10 -5.52 -4.84
C ASN A 259 33.11 -6.95 -5.36
N VAL A 260 31.93 -7.55 -5.48
CA VAL A 260 31.76 -8.92 -5.98
C VAL A 260 30.97 -8.86 -7.28
N THR A 261 31.53 -9.35 -8.38
CA THR A 261 30.88 -9.37 -9.68
C THR A 261 30.91 -10.76 -10.28
N PHE A 262 29.73 -11.26 -10.66
CA PHE A 262 29.54 -12.45 -11.48
C PHE A 262 28.85 -12.06 -12.78
N SER A 263 29.47 -12.33 -13.93
CA SER A 263 28.85 -12.00 -15.21
C SER A 263 29.17 -12.97 -16.34
N GLY A 264 28.18 -13.26 -17.18
CA GLY A 264 28.35 -13.94 -18.47
C GLY A 264 27.46 -13.25 -19.48
N SER A 265 27.90 -12.99 -20.73
CA SER A 265 27.05 -12.24 -21.66
C SER A 265 25.79 -13.02 -22.04
N ASP A 266 25.89 -14.35 -22.15
CA ASP A 266 24.78 -15.23 -22.48
C ASP A 266 24.21 -15.90 -21.22
N THR A 267 24.98 -16.79 -20.60
CA THR A 267 24.54 -17.58 -19.44
C THR A 267 25.46 -17.43 -18.24
N LEU A 268 24.86 -17.30 -17.06
CA LEU A 268 25.46 -17.52 -15.75
C LEU A 268 24.73 -18.67 -15.05
N HIS A 269 25.38 -19.81 -14.88
CA HIS A 269 24.82 -20.97 -14.18
C HIS A 269 25.64 -21.31 -12.93
N ILE A 270 24.95 -21.46 -11.79
CA ILE A 270 25.53 -21.94 -10.54
C ILE A 270 24.72 -23.12 -10.01
N GLY A 271 25.30 -24.32 -10.05
CA GLY A 271 24.64 -25.57 -9.69
C GLY A 271 24.49 -25.81 -8.18
N GLY A 272 25.23 -25.07 -7.34
CA GLY A 272 25.13 -25.12 -5.89
C GLY A 272 24.54 -23.87 -5.25
N ALA A 273 24.50 -23.85 -3.91
CA ALA A 273 24.00 -22.68 -3.19
C ALA A 273 25.00 -21.52 -3.28
N VAL A 274 24.51 -20.31 -3.45
CA VAL A 274 25.32 -19.08 -3.42
C VAL A 274 25.16 -18.39 -2.08
N SER A 275 26.28 -18.15 -1.39
CA SER A 275 26.33 -17.45 -0.11
C SER A 275 27.43 -16.38 -0.12
N ILE A 276 27.03 -15.12 -0.19
CA ILE A 276 27.91 -13.96 -0.09
C ILE A 276 27.69 -13.30 1.28
N THR A 277 28.75 -13.14 2.07
CA THR A 277 28.72 -12.43 3.34
C THR A 277 29.75 -11.31 3.30
N ASN A 278 29.30 -10.06 3.28
CA ASN A 278 30.12 -8.87 3.36
C ASN A 278 30.16 -8.34 4.80
N GLY A 279 31.35 -8.02 5.30
CA GLY A 279 31.53 -7.27 6.54
C GLY A 279 30.97 -5.84 6.46
N ASN A 280 31.33 -4.98 7.41
CA ASN A 280 30.88 -3.59 7.39
C ASN A 280 31.63 -2.81 6.30
N ALA A 281 30.89 -2.02 5.50
CA ALA A 281 31.46 -1.16 4.47
C ALA A 281 31.92 0.19 5.07
N SER A 282 33.11 0.65 4.67
CA SER A 282 33.61 1.99 5.04
C SER A 282 32.97 3.11 4.22
N THR A 283 32.73 2.87 2.93
CA THR A 283 31.98 3.76 2.05
C THR A 283 30.87 2.98 1.34
N THR A 284 31.18 2.34 0.23
CA THR A 284 30.26 1.60 -0.63
C THR A 284 30.85 0.25 -1.01
N SER A 285 30.09 -0.82 -0.79
CA SER A 285 30.37 -2.17 -1.31
C SER A 285 29.32 -2.56 -2.35
N SER A 286 29.66 -3.45 -3.28
CA SER A 286 28.75 -3.91 -4.32
C SER A 286 28.75 -5.43 -4.50
N VAL A 287 27.57 -5.95 -4.84
CA VAL A 287 27.38 -7.34 -5.29
C VAL A 287 26.59 -7.27 -6.58
N VAL A 288 27.16 -7.75 -7.68
CA VAL A 288 26.57 -7.68 -9.01
C VAL A 288 26.50 -9.08 -9.61
N PHE A 289 25.31 -9.45 -10.05
CA PHE A 289 25.05 -10.61 -10.91
C PHE A 289 24.41 -10.10 -12.19
N ALA A 290 25.07 -10.32 -13.34
CA ALA A 290 24.60 -9.80 -14.62
C ALA A 290 24.81 -10.81 -15.74
N SER A 291 23.70 -11.25 -16.36
CA SER A 291 23.74 -12.10 -17.55
C SER A 291 22.43 -11.99 -18.33
N SER A 292 22.40 -12.44 -19.58
CA SER A 292 21.13 -12.53 -20.32
C SER A 292 20.21 -13.58 -19.69
N PHE A 293 20.80 -14.71 -19.26
CA PHE A 293 20.14 -15.78 -18.52
C PHE A 293 20.96 -16.19 -17.29
N MET A 294 20.31 -16.25 -16.13
CA MET A 294 20.90 -16.66 -14.86
C MET A 294 20.14 -17.87 -14.31
N SER A 295 20.86 -18.86 -13.80
CA SER A 295 20.29 -20.05 -13.15
C SER A 295 21.01 -20.35 -11.85
N PHE A 296 20.24 -20.50 -10.76
CA PHE A 296 20.73 -20.82 -9.42
C PHE A 296 19.96 -22.02 -8.84
N ASP A 297 20.55 -23.21 -8.87
CA ASP A 297 19.85 -24.46 -8.59
C ASP A 297 19.50 -24.65 -7.10
N ALA A 298 20.23 -24.01 -6.19
CA ALA A 298 20.02 -24.17 -4.73
C ALA A 298 19.79 -22.85 -3.98
N GLY A 299 19.47 -21.76 -4.69
CA GLY A 299 19.16 -20.46 -4.11
C GLY A 299 20.36 -19.51 -3.96
N LEU A 300 20.05 -18.26 -3.63
CA LEU A 300 21.01 -17.16 -3.54
C LEU A 300 20.81 -16.38 -2.24
N THR A 301 21.86 -16.29 -1.42
CA THR A 301 21.89 -15.52 -0.18
C THR A 301 22.99 -14.47 -0.21
N VAL A 302 22.61 -13.20 0.01
CA VAL A 302 23.55 -12.07 0.19
C VAL A 302 23.33 -11.47 1.58
N LYS A 303 24.38 -11.39 2.39
CA LYS A 303 24.38 -10.76 3.71
C LYS A 303 25.37 -9.61 3.72
N ASN A 304 24.86 -8.40 3.75
CA ASN A 304 25.63 -7.17 3.83
C ASN A 304 25.66 -6.68 5.29
N GLY A 305 26.85 -6.31 5.77
CA GLY A 305 27.03 -5.72 7.10
C GLY A 305 26.43 -4.32 7.26
N THR A 306 26.98 -3.54 8.18
CA THR A 306 26.65 -2.11 8.35
C THR A 306 27.40 -1.26 7.32
N GLY A 307 26.77 -0.23 6.76
CA GLY A 307 27.33 0.68 5.76
C GLY A 307 26.47 0.78 4.49
N THR A 308 27.00 1.42 3.45
CA THR A 308 26.31 1.56 2.16
C THR A 308 26.60 0.36 1.27
N PHE A 309 25.57 -0.30 0.77
CA PHE A 309 25.71 -1.42 -0.16
C PHE A 309 24.89 -1.20 -1.43
N ALA A 310 25.35 -1.75 -2.54
CA ALA A 310 24.62 -1.86 -3.79
C ALA A 310 24.57 -3.34 -4.21
N THR A 311 23.43 -3.99 -4.03
CA THR A 311 23.22 -5.35 -4.57
C THR A 311 22.36 -5.26 -5.81
N THR A 312 22.91 -5.64 -6.97
CA THR A 312 22.20 -5.62 -8.25
C THR A 312 22.20 -7.01 -8.85
N ILE A 313 21.01 -7.51 -9.17
CA ILE A 313 20.84 -8.73 -9.91
C ILE A 313 19.99 -8.41 -11.14
N SER A 314 20.56 -8.56 -12.32
CA SER A 314 19.96 -8.12 -13.58
C SER A 314 20.05 -9.19 -14.67
N GLY A 315 18.92 -9.50 -15.31
CA GLY A 315 18.83 -10.49 -16.39
C GLY A 315 17.58 -11.34 -16.32
N SER A 316 17.38 -12.26 -17.27
CA SER A 316 16.42 -13.34 -17.06
C SER A 316 16.96 -14.26 -15.97
N MET A 317 16.12 -14.72 -15.04
CA MET A 317 16.58 -15.48 -13.88
C MET A 317 15.64 -16.66 -13.59
N ASP A 318 16.26 -17.80 -13.27
CA ASP A 318 15.64 -18.96 -12.65
C ASP A 318 16.38 -19.29 -11.33
N VAL A 319 15.65 -19.24 -10.21
CA VAL A 319 16.14 -19.64 -8.89
C VAL A 319 15.24 -20.76 -8.36
N THR A 320 15.73 -21.98 -8.37
CA THR A 320 15.01 -23.14 -7.82
C THR A 320 14.89 -23.07 -6.28
N GLY A 321 15.83 -22.40 -5.62
CA GLY A 321 15.77 -22.12 -4.17
C GLY A 321 15.03 -20.83 -3.82
N SER A 322 15.36 -20.27 -2.65
CA SER A 322 14.94 -18.92 -2.25
C SER A 322 15.99 -17.88 -2.66
N LEU A 323 15.54 -16.65 -2.90
CA LEU A 323 16.40 -15.47 -3.03
C LEU A 323 16.32 -14.62 -1.76
N SER A 324 17.41 -14.47 -1.03
CA SER A 324 17.45 -13.76 0.26
C SER A 324 18.57 -12.73 0.31
N ILE A 325 18.22 -11.47 0.57
CA ILE A 325 19.16 -10.36 0.73
C ILE A 325 18.93 -9.74 2.11
N THR A 326 19.97 -9.70 2.94
CA THR A 326 19.94 -9.06 4.26
C THR A 326 20.94 -7.92 4.28
N ASN A 327 20.48 -6.70 4.53
CA ASN A 327 21.28 -5.51 4.68
C ASN A 327 21.30 -5.08 6.15
N GLY A 328 22.48 -4.89 6.73
CA GLY A 328 22.65 -4.25 8.03
C GLY A 328 22.27 -2.77 8.01
N ASN A 329 22.67 -2.01 9.03
CA ASN A 329 22.31 -0.59 9.14
C ASN A 329 23.02 0.23 8.06
N SER A 330 22.31 1.11 7.34
CA SER A 330 22.92 1.87 6.22
C SER A 330 23.80 3.06 6.65
N GLY A 331 23.77 3.43 7.94
CA GLY A 331 24.41 4.66 8.43
C GLY A 331 23.74 5.91 7.84
N SER A 332 24.54 6.85 7.34
CA SER A 332 24.06 8.05 6.64
C SER A 332 23.85 7.84 5.13
N GLY A 333 24.33 6.73 4.57
CA GLY A 333 24.20 6.40 3.15
C GLY A 333 22.86 5.73 2.82
N THR A 334 22.60 5.58 1.52
CA THR A 334 21.44 4.83 1.00
C THR A 334 21.89 3.48 0.47
N THR A 335 21.42 2.40 1.09
CA THR A 335 21.67 1.03 0.59
C THR A 335 20.64 0.67 -0.47
N THR A 336 21.11 0.23 -1.63
CA THR A 336 20.28 -0.10 -2.79
C THR A 336 20.30 -1.61 -3.04
N THR A 337 19.13 -2.20 -3.21
CA THR A 337 18.93 -3.59 -3.63
C THR A 337 18.00 -3.62 -4.82
N ILE A 338 18.50 -4.07 -5.97
CA ILE A 338 17.75 -4.17 -7.23
C ILE A 338 17.77 -5.62 -7.68
N VAL A 339 16.59 -6.22 -7.80
CA VAL A 339 16.36 -7.52 -8.44
C VAL A 339 15.48 -7.25 -9.64
N ALA A 340 16.06 -7.25 -10.83
CA ALA A 340 15.37 -6.87 -12.05
C ALA A 340 15.61 -7.84 -13.20
N GLY A 341 14.59 -8.07 -14.03
CA GLY A 341 14.71 -8.99 -15.16
C GLY A 341 13.57 -8.89 -16.16
N THR A 342 13.76 -9.49 -17.32
CA THR A 342 12.67 -9.76 -18.27
C THR A 342 11.81 -10.88 -17.71
N VAL A 343 12.40 -12.04 -17.44
CA VAL A 343 11.77 -13.19 -16.78
C VAL A 343 12.41 -13.41 -15.42
N VAL A 344 11.62 -13.48 -14.36
CA VAL A 344 12.12 -13.80 -13.02
C VAL A 344 11.30 -14.93 -12.43
N ASP A 345 11.87 -16.13 -12.39
CA ASP A 345 11.30 -17.31 -11.74
C ASP A 345 12.05 -17.60 -10.43
N VAL A 346 11.34 -17.58 -9.29
CA VAL A 346 11.92 -17.90 -7.98
C VAL A 346 10.99 -18.86 -7.23
N SER A 347 11.35 -20.14 -7.22
CA SER A 347 10.54 -21.19 -6.61
C SER A 347 10.33 -20.99 -5.09
N GLY A 348 11.37 -20.57 -4.35
CA GLY A 348 11.31 -20.39 -2.90
C GLY A 348 10.82 -19.02 -2.39
N GLY A 349 10.55 -18.06 -3.29
CA GLY A 349 10.20 -16.68 -2.96
C GLY A 349 11.41 -15.74 -2.71
N LEU A 350 11.10 -14.46 -2.49
CA LEU A 350 12.06 -13.36 -2.34
C LEU A 350 11.97 -12.74 -0.95
N THR A 351 13.09 -12.62 -0.24
CA THR A 351 13.20 -11.86 1.01
C THR A 351 14.25 -10.76 0.90
N ILE A 352 13.86 -9.52 1.21
CA ILE A 352 14.78 -8.39 1.43
C ILE A 352 14.58 -7.87 2.85
N ALA A 353 15.57 -8.08 3.71
CA ALA A 353 15.57 -7.63 5.11
C ALA A 353 16.58 -6.50 5.30
N ASN A 354 16.11 -5.34 5.73
CA ASN A 354 16.90 -4.13 5.93
C ASN A 354 16.94 -3.77 7.43
N GLY A 355 18.11 -3.39 7.93
CA GLY A 355 18.33 -2.84 9.27
C GLY A 355 17.74 -1.44 9.46
N SER A 356 18.42 -0.59 10.22
CA SER A 356 18.07 0.82 10.37
C SER A 356 18.80 1.73 9.38
N GLY A 357 18.10 2.68 8.77
CA GLY A 357 18.71 3.60 7.80
C GLY A 357 17.81 4.02 6.64
N THR A 358 18.41 4.37 5.51
CA THR A 358 17.72 4.69 4.25
C THR A 358 17.98 3.59 3.24
N TYR A 359 16.93 3.00 2.70
CA TYR A 359 17.04 1.90 1.75
C TYR A 359 16.24 2.16 0.47
N THR A 360 16.71 1.61 -0.64
CA THR A 360 15.94 1.49 -1.88
C THR A 360 15.92 0.03 -2.28
N SER A 361 14.79 -0.65 -2.04
CA SER A 361 14.57 -2.05 -2.39
C SER A 361 13.62 -2.11 -3.57
N ILE A 362 14.10 -2.59 -4.71
CA ILE A 362 13.35 -2.68 -5.96
C ILE A 362 13.36 -4.13 -6.44
N PHE A 363 12.16 -4.66 -6.62
CA PHE A 363 11.91 -5.86 -7.39
C PHE A 363 11.14 -5.47 -8.66
N SER A 364 11.66 -5.81 -9.84
CA SER A 364 10.99 -5.51 -11.11
C SER A 364 11.19 -6.58 -12.18
N GLY A 365 10.12 -7.27 -12.59
CA GLY A 365 10.16 -8.28 -13.66
C GLY A 365 9.11 -8.03 -14.73
N THR A 366 9.41 -8.24 -16.02
CA THR A 366 8.36 -8.18 -17.05
C THR A 366 7.40 -9.36 -16.89
N ASP A 367 7.92 -10.57 -16.73
CA ASP A 367 7.18 -11.79 -16.40
C ASP A 367 7.78 -12.41 -15.14
N THR A 368 7.04 -12.33 -14.04
CA THR A 368 7.49 -12.86 -12.75
C THR A 368 6.63 -14.02 -12.32
N THR A 369 7.28 -15.13 -11.97
CA THR A 369 6.67 -16.23 -11.24
C THR A 369 7.43 -16.44 -9.94
N MET A 370 6.72 -16.49 -8.81
CA MET A 370 7.32 -16.96 -7.57
C MET A 370 6.45 -18.05 -6.96
N GLY A 371 7.07 -19.20 -6.69
CA GLY A 371 6.42 -20.26 -5.89
C GLY A 371 6.17 -19.81 -4.45
N GLY A 372 7.05 -18.96 -3.92
CA GLY A 372 6.89 -18.28 -2.64
C GLY A 372 6.28 -16.87 -2.75
N GLY A 373 6.27 -16.15 -1.62
CA GLY A 373 5.87 -14.74 -1.57
C GLY A 373 7.07 -13.79 -1.69
N ILE A 374 6.77 -12.49 -1.80
CA ILE A 374 7.73 -11.40 -1.60
C ILE A 374 7.61 -10.89 -0.17
N LEU A 375 8.73 -10.83 0.56
CA LEU A 375 8.83 -10.23 1.88
C LEU A 375 9.87 -9.11 1.88
N PHE A 376 9.42 -7.87 2.08
CA PHE A 376 10.29 -6.75 2.43
C PHE A 376 10.12 -6.42 3.91
N SER A 377 11.22 -6.34 4.66
CA SER A 377 11.20 -6.03 6.09
C SER A 377 12.25 -4.97 6.42
N THR A 378 11.85 -3.79 6.89
CA THR A 378 12.75 -2.71 7.31
C THR A 378 12.49 -2.34 8.77
N VAL A 379 13.53 -2.38 9.62
CA VAL A 379 13.37 -2.21 11.08
C VAL A 379 12.98 -0.78 11.48
N ALA A 380 13.66 0.24 10.97
CA ALA A 380 13.32 1.66 11.20
C ALA A 380 14.07 2.56 10.22
N SER A 381 13.47 3.66 9.77
CA SER A 381 14.19 4.67 9.00
C SER A 381 14.66 5.80 9.92
N GLY A 382 15.96 5.87 10.21
CA GLY A 382 16.53 6.84 11.16
C GLY A 382 16.71 8.27 10.64
N GLY A 383 16.23 8.61 9.44
CA GLY A 383 16.54 9.87 8.75
C GLY A 383 15.35 10.61 8.14
N ALA A 384 15.63 11.78 7.54
CA ALA A 384 14.66 12.62 6.83
C ALA A 384 14.26 12.06 5.43
N SER A 385 15.13 11.22 4.85
CA SER A 385 14.94 10.60 3.55
C SER A 385 13.99 9.40 3.65
N ALA A 386 13.11 9.26 2.67
CA ALA A 386 12.18 8.14 2.61
C ALA A 386 12.90 6.84 2.21
N THR A 387 12.60 5.74 2.89
CA THR A 387 12.95 4.39 2.42
C THR A 387 11.94 3.95 1.37
N ASN A 388 12.42 3.44 0.23
CA ASN A 388 11.60 3.03 -0.89
C ASN A 388 11.55 1.51 -1.01
N ASN A 389 10.34 0.96 -1.06
CA ASN A 389 10.05 -0.46 -1.24
C ASN A 389 9.17 -0.58 -2.48
N THR A 390 9.72 -1.08 -3.59
CA THR A 390 9.01 -1.17 -4.87
C THR A 390 8.95 -2.61 -5.33
N VAL A 391 7.72 -3.10 -5.57
CA VAL A 391 7.43 -4.33 -6.29
C VAL A 391 6.70 -3.92 -7.56
N ALA A 392 7.38 -4.00 -8.69
CA ALA A 392 6.83 -3.59 -9.98
C ALA A 392 6.95 -4.69 -11.05
N GLY A 393 6.17 -4.61 -12.12
CA GLY A 393 6.34 -5.56 -13.23
C GLY A 393 5.28 -5.53 -14.32
N GLY A 394 5.44 -6.42 -15.31
CA GLY A 394 4.46 -6.65 -16.36
C GLY A 394 3.35 -7.60 -15.88
N SER A 395 3.63 -8.91 -15.93
CA SER A 395 2.86 -10.02 -15.39
C SER A 395 3.46 -10.52 -14.06
N LEU A 396 2.64 -10.65 -13.01
CA LEU A 396 3.09 -11.03 -11.68
C LEU A 396 2.28 -12.21 -11.11
N ASN A 397 2.87 -13.40 -11.00
CA ASN A 397 2.26 -14.58 -10.38
C ASN A 397 2.96 -14.91 -9.05
N LEU A 398 2.34 -14.59 -7.92
CA LEU A 398 2.94 -14.73 -6.59
C LEU A 398 2.04 -15.49 -5.61
N ALA A 399 2.64 -16.12 -4.61
CA ALA A 399 1.89 -16.62 -3.46
C ALA A 399 1.35 -15.49 -2.56
N SER A 400 2.16 -14.47 -2.25
CA SER A 400 1.76 -13.33 -1.41
C SER A 400 2.75 -12.17 -1.52
N VAL A 401 2.35 -10.97 -1.07
CA VAL A 401 3.26 -9.82 -0.89
C VAL A 401 3.13 -9.31 0.54
N THR A 402 4.24 -9.21 1.26
CA THR A 402 4.30 -8.65 2.61
C THR A 402 5.38 -7.58 2.69
N ILE A 403 5.00 -6.38 3.10
CA ILE A 403 5.92 -5.27 3.38
C ILE A 403 5.75 -4.88 4.85
N THR A 404 6.81 -5.02 5.64
CA THR A 404 6.85 -4.61 7.05
C THR A 404 7.88 -3.52 7.24
N ASN A 405 7.43 -2.36 7.70
CA ASN A 405 8.28 -1.22 8.00
C ASN A 405 8.07 -0.85 9.48
N GLY A 406 9.14 -0.58 10.22
CA GLY A 406 9.00 0.00 11.56
C GLY A 406 8.68 1.50 11.51
N ALA A 407 9.12 2.25 12.51
CA ALA A 407 8.90 3.69 12.56
C ALA A 407 9.74 4.42 11.49
N GLY A 408 9.24 5.50 10.90
CA GLY A 408 9.98 6.23 9.86
C GLY A 408 9.16 6.87 8.73
N ARG A 409 9.84 7.19 7.63
CA ARG A 409 9.26 7.71 6.39
C ARG A 409 9.46 6.69 5.27
N TYR A 410 8.38 6.24 4.65
CA TYR A 410 8.40 5.14 3.68
C TYR A 410 7.58 5.46 2.43
N THR A 411 8.04 4.96 1.29
CA THR A 411 7.27 4.87 0.05
C THR A 411 7.18 3.40 -0.33
N ASN A 412 6.00 2.81 -0.18
CA ASN A 412 5.72 1.43 -0.57
C ASN A 412 4.92 1.44 -1.87
N VAL A 413 5.44 0.81 -2.92
CA VAL A 413 4.81 0.76 -4.24
C VAL A 413 4.64 -0.69 -4.66
N LEU A 414 3.40 -1.05 -5.01
CA LEU A 414 3.05 -2.28 -5.71
C LEU A 414 2.41 -1.89 -7.05
N SER A 415 3.06 -2.15 -8.18
CA SER A 415 2.60 -1.65 -9.49
C SER A 415 2.84 -2.65 -10.61
N TYR A 416 1.78 -3.21 -11.20
CA TYR A 416 1.94 -4.18 -12.29
C TYR A 416 0.79 -4.17 -13.30
N THR A 417 1.10 -4.37 -14.58
CA THR A 417 0.09 -4.26 -15.63
C THR A 417 -0.94 -5.39 -15.59
N ASP A 418 -0.49 -6.60 -15.28
CA ASP A 418 -1.30 -7.82 -15.12
C ASP A 418 -0.68 -8.64 -13.99
N GLY A 419 -1.49 -9.36 -13.21
CA GLY A 419 -0.94 -10.16 -12.14
C GLY A 419 -1.96 -10.79 -11.22
N ARG A 420 -1.60 -11.98 -10.77
CA ARG A 420 -2.33 -12.77 -9.79
C ARG A 420 -1.46 -12.99 -8.55
N ILE A 421 -1.93 -12.46 -7.43
CA ILE A 421 -1.39 -12.77 -6.11
C ILE A 421 -2.35 -13.77 -5.48
N ALA A 422 -1.96 -15.04 -5.38
CA ALA A 422 -2.86 -16.11 -4.94
C ALA A 422 -3.36 -15.91 -3.50
N GLY A 423 -2.50 -15.40 -2.62
CA GLY A 423 -2.75 -15.13 -1.21
C GLY A 423 -2.94 -13.64 -0.92
N ASN A 424 -2.41 -13.19 0.23
CA ASN A 424 -2.64 -11.85 0.74
C ASN A 424 -1.62 -10.83 0.22
N VAL A 425 -2.05 -9.57 0.17
CA VAL A 425 -1.18 -8.40 0.12
C VAL A 425 -1.25 -7.71 1.48
N SER A 426 -0.12 -7.59 2.18
CA SER A 426 -0.04 -6.94 3.49
C SER A 426 1.04 -5.86 3.52
N ILE A 427 0.67 -4.65 3.91
CA ILE A 427 1.59 -3.55 4.19
C ILE A 427 1.39 -3.13 5.64
N THR A 428 2.43 -3.29 6.47
CA THR A 428 2.42 -2.84 7.86
C THR A 428 3.51 -1.78 8.03
N THR A 429 3.14 -0.61 8.51
CA THR A 429 4.05 0.51 8.78
C THR A 429 3.92 0.92 10.24
N GLY A 430 5.05 1.09 10.94
CA GLY A 430 5.09 1.66 12.29
C GLY A 430 4.80 3.17 12.28
N ASP A 431 5.10 3.85 13.40
CA ASP A 431 4.82 5.28 13.54
C ASP A 431 5.63 6.14 12.54
N ALA A 432 4.94 7.03 11.84
CA ALA A 432 5.49 7.85 10.79
C ALA A 432 6.16 9.12 11.35
N THR A 433 7.40 9.37 10.94
CA THR A 433 8.15 10.60 11.27
C THR A 433 7.99 11.70 10.21
N GLY A 434 7.32 11.37 9.10
CA GLY A 434 6.90 12.23 8.00
C GLY A 434 5.90 11.46 7.12
N THR A 435 5.40 12.03 6.03
CA THR A 435 4.37 11.36 5.22
C THR A 435 4.84 10.00 4.68
N VAL A 436 4.11 8.94 5.03
CA VAL A 436 4.25 7.60 4.45
C VAL A 436 3.29 7.45 3.29
N THR A 437 3.76 6.93 2.16
CA THR A 437 2.93 6.64 0.99
C THR A 437 2.86 5.14 0.74
N ASN A 438 1.64 4.60 0.70
CA ASN A 438 1.35 3.23 0.27
C ASN A 438 0.59 3.32 -1.05
N SER A 439 1.21 2.90 -2.15
CA SER A 439 0.64 2.98 -3.50
C SER A 439 0.46 1.58 -4.07
N ILE A 440 -0.76 1.22 -4.41
CA ILE A 440 -1.10 -0.02 -5.14
C ILE A 440 -1.70 0.40 -6.47
N SER A 441 -1.11 -0.02 -7.58
CA SER A 441 -1.59 0.35 -8.90
C SER A 441 -1.51 -0.80 -9.90
N GLY A 442 -2.18 -0.67 -11.05
CA GLY A 442 -2.16 -1.67 -12.11
C GLY A 442 -3.47 -2.43 -12.27
N THR A 443 -3.43 -3.76 -12.48
CA THR A 443 -4.65 -4.61 -12.45
C THR A 443 -4.53 -5.83 -11.51
N PRO A 444 -4.38 -5.63 -10.18
CA PRO A 444 -4.31 -6.74 -9.23
C PRO A 444 -5.52 -7.68 -9.24
N MET A 445 -5.27 -8.97 -9.43
CA MET A 445 -6.11 -10.03 -8.89
C MET A 445 -5.49 -10.54 -7.58
N ILE A 446 -6.07 -10.20 -6.44
CA ILE A 446 -5.64 -10.68 -5.12
C ILE A 446 -6.60 -11.79 -4.70
N GLY A 447 -6.15 -13.04 -4.71
CA GLY A 447 -6.97 -14.19 -4.29
C GLY A 447 -7.30 -14.19 -2.80
N GLY A 448 -6.42 -13.61 -1.96
CA GLY A 448 -6.63 -13.39 -0.54
C GLY A 448 -7.15 -11.99 -0.21
N SER A 449 -6.73 -11.47 0.95
CA SER A 449 -7.10 -10.15 1.47
C SER A 449 -6.05 -9.07 1.16
N LEU A 450 -6.49 -7.82 1.10
CA LEU A 450 -5.64 -6.64 1.09
C LEU A 450 -5.67 -5.97 2.47
N LEU A 451 -4.52 -5.96 3.15
CA LEU A 451 -4.36 -5.38 4.48
C LEU A 451 -3.32 -4.26 4.47
N ILE A 452 -3.73 -3.05 4.86
CA ILE A 452 -2.83 -1.92 5.12
C ILE A 452 -2.99 -1.53 6.59
N LYS A 453 -1.91 -1.61 7.37
CA LYS A 453 -1.88 -1.24 8.79
C LYS A 453 -0.79 -0.22 9.05
N ASN A 454 -1.19 0.98 9.40
CA ASN A 454 -0.31 2.11 9.65
C ASN A 454 -0.34 2.51 11.15
N GLY A 455 0.81 2.92 11.68
CA GLY A 455 0.95 3.46 13.03
C GLY A 455 0.38 4.87 13.16
N ASN A 456 0.89 5.66 14.10
CA ASN A 456 0.59 7.10 14.23
C ASN A 456 1.35 7.92 13.17
N GLY A 457 0.89 9.13 12.85
CA GLY A 457 1.50 10.04 11.88
C GLY A 457 0.72 10.18 10.56
N ASP A 458 1.35 10.74 9.54
CA ASP A 458 0.68 11.09 8.27
C ASP A 458 0.82 9.98 7.22
N TYR A 459 -0.30 9.54 6.67
CA TYR A 459 -0.36 8.44 5.71
C TYR A 459 -1.18 8.81 4.48
N THR A 460 -0.65 8.43 3.31
CA THR A 460 -1.39 8.43 2.05
C THR A 460 -1.47 7.00 1.54
N ASN A 461 -2.67 6.41 1.61
CA ASN A 461 -2.97 5.09 1.05
C ASN A 461 -3.70 5.30 -0.27
N SER A 462 -3.04 5.00 -1.38
CA SER A 462 -3.54 5.20 -2.74
C SER A 462 -3.66 3.86 -3.46
N ILE A 463 -4.86 3.54 -3.93
CA ILE A 463 -5.16 2.35 -4.72
C ILE A 463 -5.74 2.81 -6.06
N THR A 464 -4.98 2.66 -7.14
CA THR A 464 -5.36 3.15 -8.48
C THR A 464 -5.25 2.05 -9.53
N SER A 465 -6.39 1.53 -9.99
CA SER A 465 -6.43 0.36 -10.88
C SER A 465 -7.53 0.48 -11.92
N SER A 466 -7.39 -0.13 -13.10
CA SER A 466 -8.57 -0.27 -13.97
C SER A 466 -9.54 -1.30 -13.38
N THR A 467 -9.04 -2.45 -12.91
CA THR A 467 -9.83 -3.50 -12.26
C THR A 467 -9.11 -4.01 -11.02
N LEU A 468 -9.79 -3.99 -9.87
CA LEU A 468 -9.29 -4.53 -8.62
C LEU A 468 -10.24 -5.63 -8.13
N ASN A 469 -9.79 -6.88 -8.24
CA ASN A 469 -10.54 -8.05 -7.79
C ASN A 469 -9.86 -8.62 -6.55
N ILE A 470 -10.62 -8.76 -5.45
CA ILE A 470 -10.10 -9.22 -4.15
C ILE A 470 -10.98 -10.35 -3.64
N GLY A 471 -10.44 -11.57 -3.60
CA GLY A 471 -11.14 -12.78 -3.14
C GLY A 471 -11.37 -12.82 -1.61
N GLY A 472 -10.68 -11.98 -0.85
CA GLY A 472 -10.85 -11.78 0.58
C GLY A 472 -11.46 -10.42 0.94
N SER A 473 -10.99 -9.83 2.03
CA SER A 473 -11.44 -8.51 2.50
C SER A 473 -10.40 -7.42 2.22
N VAL A 474 -10.86 -6.16 2.18
CA VAL A 474 -10.00 -4.97 2.21
C VAL A 474 -10.05 -4.38 3.62
N SER A 475 -8.90 -4.17 4.24
CA SER A 475 -8.80 -3.54 5.56
C SER A 475 -7.68 -2.51 5.56
N ILE A 476 -8.04 -1.24 5.73
CA ILE A 476 -7.09 -0.12 5.92
C ILE A 476 -7.24 0.38 7.35
N THR A 477 -6.20 0.27 8.16
CA THR A 477 -6.19 0.77 9.55
C THR A 477 -5.09 1.79 9.72
N ASN A 478 -5.42 2.99 10.17
CA ASN A 478 -4.49 4.08 10.43
C ASN A 478 -4.56 4.51 11.90
N GLY A 479 -3.41 4.85 12.50
CA GLY A 479 -3.33 5.43 13.84
C GLY A 479 -3.80 6.89 13.88
N ASN A 480 -3.27 7.66 14.84
CA ASN A 480 -3.60 9.09 14.97
C ASN A 480 -2.82 9.89 13.91
N ALA A 481 -3.47 10.76 13.15
CA ALA A 481 -2.80 11.66 12.21
C ALA A 481 -1.99 12.74 12.95
N ALA A 482 -0.83 13.14 12.40
CA ALA A 482 -0.13 14.33 12.87
C ALA A 482 -0.72 15.60 12.22
N THR A 483 -0.99 15.51 10.92
CA THR A 483 -1.58 16.55 10.06
C THR A 483 -2.79 16.00 9.33
N SER A 484 -2.65 14.88 8.60
CA SER A 484 -3.71 14.32 7.75
C SER A 484 -3.49 12.84 7.39
N ILE A 485 -4.58 12.09 7.29
CA ILE A 485 -4.62 10.77 6.67
C ILE A 485 -5.51 10.82 5.42
N VAL A 486 -5.01 10.31 4.30
CA VAL A 486 -5.74 10.20 3.04
C VAL A 486 -5.82 8.73 2.63
N ASN A 487 -7.03 8.20 2.51
CA ASN A 487 -7.31 6.90 1.94
C ASN A 487 -8.06 7.10 0.63
N SER A 488 -7.41 6.81 -0.50
CA SER A 488 -7.97 6.97 -1.84
C SER A 488 -7.95 5.64 -2.58
N VAL A 489 -9.14 5.17 -2.98
CA VAL A 489 -9.34 4.04 -3.88
C VAL A 489 -10.07 4.57 -5.11
N SER A 490 -9.41 4.56 -6.25
CA SER A 490 -9.93 5.05 -7.52
C SER A 490 -9.76 3.97 -8.59
N VAL A 491 -10.85 3.26 -8.90
CA VAL A 491 -10.79 2.12 -9.83
C VAL A 491 -11.95 2.09 -10.83
N SER A 492 -11.77 1.53 -12.03
CA SER A 492 -12.94 1.40 -12.94
C SER A 492 -13.90 0.29 -12.48
N LEU A 493 -13.36 -0.81 -11.97
CA LEU A 493 -14.10 -1.89 -11.33
C LEU A 493 -13.45 -2.26 -9.99
N LEU A 494 -14.21 -2.19 -8.91
CA LEU A 494 -13.87 -2.76 -7.60
C LEU A 494 -14.77 -3.97 -7.36
N ASP A 495 -14.20 -5.16 -7.19
CA ASP A 495 -14.94 -6.37 -6.77
C ASP A 495 -14.24 -6.97 -5.53
N VAL A 496 -14.96 -7.00 -4.40
CA VAL A 496 -14.47 -7.52 -3.13
C VAL A 496 -15.41 -8.60 -2.62
N ASP A 497 -14.92 -9.83 -2.55
CA ASP A 497 -15.68 -11.00 -2.08
C ASP A 497 -16.02 -10.92 -0.59
N GLY A 498 -15.16 -10.28 0.21
CA GLY A 498 -15.32 -10.07 1.63
C GLY A 498 -15.89 -8.69 1.98
N SER A 499 -15.43 -8.14 3.11
CA SER A 499 -15.80 -6.80 3.56
C SER A 499 -14.73 -5.78 3.15
N PHE A 500 -15.13 -4.51 3.07
CA PHE A 500 -14.24 -3.38 2.88
C PHE A 500 -14.33 -2.49 4.13
N SER A 501 -13.22 -2.32 4.85
CA SER A 501 -13.17 -1.51 6.06
C SER A 501 -12.03 -0.50 6.03
N ILE A 502 -12.34 0.75 6.42
CA ILE A 502 -11.35 1.77 6.75
C ILE A 502 -11.54 2.15 8.22
N VAL A 503 -10.47 2.10 9.00
CA VAL A 503 -10.46 2.51 10.41
C VAL A 503 -9.35 3.54 10.60
N ASN A 504 -9.73 4.80 10.79
CA ASN A 504 -8.85 5.90 11.15
C ASN A 504 -9.10 6.26 12.61
N LYS A 505 -8.04 6.52 13.39
CA LYS A 505 -8.19 7.13 14.71
C LYS A 505 -8.35 8.65 14.58
N ASP A 506 -7.73 9.44 15.45
CA ASP A 506 -7.94 10.88 15.51
C ASP A 506 -7.17 11.64 14.41
N GLY A 507 -7.63 12.83 13.98
CA GLY A 507 -6.91 13.71 13.03
C GLY A 507 -7.76 14.26 11.87
N ASN A 508 -7.16 14.93 10.88
CA ASN A 508 -7.86 15.31 9.63
C ASN A 508 -7.90 14.12 8.67
N LEU A 509 -9.08 13.73 8.21
CA LEU A 509 -9.29 12.44 7.56
C LEU A 509 -10.04 12.61 6.25
N THR A 510 -9.47 12.08 5.17
CA THR A 510 -10.16 11.97 3.87
C THR A 510 -10.21 10.52 3.44
N ASN A 511 -11.41 10.00 3.24
CA ASN A 511 -11.67 8.66 2.72
C ASN A 511 -12.43 8.80 1.41
N SER A 512 -11.88 8.30 0.32
CA SER A 512 -12.49 8.36 -1.01
C SER A 512 -12.42 7.00 -1.67
N ILE A 513 -13.57 6.37 -1.89
CA ILE A 513 -13.74 5.13 -2.63
C ILE A 513 -14.58 5.48 -3.86
N THR A 514 -13.91 5.66 -4.98
CA THR A 514 -14.52 6.09 -6.24
C THR A 514 -14.29 5.07 -7.34
N GLY A 515 -15.26 4.89 -8.22
CA GLY A 515 -15.03 4.06 -9.38
C GLY A 515 -16.13 4.02 -10.43
N GLY A 516 -15.96 3.17 -11.43
CA GLY A 516 -17.01 2.85 -12.40
C GLY A 516 -18.09 2.01 -11.73
N ASN A 517 -17.76 0.76 -11.41
CA ASN A 517 -18.60 -0.12 -10.61
C ASN A 517 -17.87 -0.51 -9.33
N ILE A 518 -18.59 -0.49 -8.20
CA ILE A 518 -18.10 -0.92 -6.90
C ILE A 518 -19.02 -2.03 -6.40
N ASP A 519 -18.51 -3.25 -6.26
CA ASP A 519 -19.21 -4.40 -5.69
C ASP A 519 -18.44 -4.91 -4.46
N VAL A 520 -19.08 -4.84 -3.29
CA VAL A 520 -18.56 -5.38 -2.03
C VAL A 520 -19.56 -6.38 -1.51
N LYS A 521 -19.27 -7.68 -1.58
CA LYS A 521 -20.24 -8.73 -1.21
C LYS A 521 -20.52 -8.77 0.30
N GLY A 522 -19.56 -8.34 1.12
CA GLY A 522 -19.69 -8.15 2.56
C GLY A 522 -20.23 -6.78 2.97
N SER A 523 -19.70 -6.25 4.08
CA SER A 523 -20.03 -4.89 4.55
C SER A 523 -18.99 -3.88 4.06
N LEU A 524 -19.41 -2.63 3.87
CA LEU A 524 -18.54 -1.48 3.65
C LEU A 524 -18.63 -0.54 4.84
N THR A 525 -17.54 -0.41 5.61
CA THR A 525 -17.50 0.39 6.84
C THR A 525 -16.35 1.39 6.85
N ILE A 526 -16.65 2.64 7.19
CA ILE A 526 -15.63 3.68 7.42
C ILE A 526 -15.78 4.19 8.85
N THR A 527 -14.78 3.95 9.68
CA THR A 527 -14.70 4.41 11.07
C THR A 527 -13.62 5.46 11.19
N ASN A 528 -13.97 6.63 11.73
CA ASN A 528 -13.09 7.77 11.93
C ASN A 528 -13.13 8.16 13.41
N GLY A 529 -11.98 8.47 14.00
CA GLY A 529 -11.87 8.98 15.37
C GLY A 529 -12.33 10.42 15.50
N ASN A 530 -11.80 11.10 16.52
CA ASN A 530 -12.07 12.51 16.76
C ASN A 530 -11.25 13.40 15.83
N THR A 531 -11.80 14.54 15.42
CA THR A 531 -11.11 15.54 14.63
C THR A 531 -11.47 16.95 15.08
N SER A 532 -10.55 17.89 14.93
CA SER A 532 -10.83 19.32 15.01
C SER A 532 -11.25 19.91 13.65
N GLY A 533 -11.05 19.16 12.56
CA GLY A 533 -11.36 19.59 11.20
C GLY A 533 -12.58 18.89 10.60
N THR A 534 -12.64 18.89 9.27
CA THR A 534 -13.66 18.18 8.50
C THR A 534 -13.15 16.79 8.13
N VAL A 535 -13.95 15.76 8.43
CA VAL A 535 -13.79 14.42 7.86
C VAL A 535 -14.62 14.31 6.60
N THR A 536 -14.00 13.97 5.49
CA THR A 536 -14.70 13.69 4.24
C THR A 536 -14.71 12.19 3.96
N ASN A 537 -15.89 11.61 3.82
CA ASN A 537 -16.09 10.22 3.39
C ASN A 537 -16.86 10.23 2.06
N THR A 538 -16.25 9.73 1.00
CA THR A 538 -16.90 9.60 -0.31
C THR A 538 -16.91 8.14 -0.72
N VAL A 539 -18.08 7.61 -1.03
CA VAL A 539 -18.27 6.29 -1.65
C VAL A 539 -19.10 6.47 -2.91
N ALA A 540 -18.47 6.60 -4.07
CA ALA A 540 -19.15 6.97 -5.30
C ALA A 540 -18.79 6.05 -6.46
N ALA A 541 -19.80 5.39 -7.03
CA ALA A 541 -19.67 4.73 -8.33
C ALA A 541 -20.26 5.65 -9.41
N SER A 542 -19.77 5.61 -10.65
CA SER A 542 -20.43 6.26 -11.78
C SER A 542 -21.47 5.36 -12.44
N GLY A 543 -21.33 4.04 -12.31
CA GLY A 543 -22.27 3.00 -12.72
C GLY A 543 -23.07 2.45 -11.54
N GLU A 544 -22.60 1.39 -10.89
CA GLU A 544 -23.29 0.75 -9.77
C GLU A 544 -22.43 0.69 -8.50
N LEU A 545 -23.01 1.06 -7.36
CA LEU A 545 -22.48 0.80 -6.03
C LEU A 545 -23.33 -0.30 -5.38
N ARG A 546 -22.77 -1.49 -5.20
CA ARG A 546 -23.38 -2.65 -4.54
C ARG A 546 -22.63 -3.01 -3.27
N VAL A 547 -23.36 -3.12 -2.16
CA VAL A 547 -22.87 -3.60 -0.88
C VAL A 547 -23.80 -4.72 -0.41
N GLY A 548 -23.31 -5.95 -0.33
CA GLY A 548 -24.13 -7.13 -0.05
C GLY A 548 -24.71 -7.17 1.36
N ALA A 549 -23.98 -6.61 2.34
CA ALA A 549 -24.43 -6.47 3.73
C ALA A 549 -24.64 -4.99 4.11
N ASN A 550 -23.96 -4.47 5.13
CA ASN A 550 -24.21 -3.14 5.68
C ASN A 550 -23.29 -2.07 5.08
N LEU A 551 -23.82 -0.86 4.91
CA LEU A 551 -23.04 0.34 4.60
C LEU A 551 -23.02 1.26 5.82
N GLY A 552 -21.84 1.46 6.42
CA GLY A 552 -21.69 2.12 7.71
C GLY A 552 -20.64 3.24 7.72
N PHE A 553 -21.00 4.37 8.30
CA PHE A 553 -20.08 5.47 8.63
C PHE A 553 -20.12 5.68 10.14
N VAL A 554 -18.98 5.59 10.80
CA VAL A 554 -18.84 5.84 12.25
C VAL A 554 -17.83 6.96 12.43
N GLY A 555 -18.22 8.02 13.11
CA GLY A 555 -17.39 9.18 13.42
C GLY A 555 -17.29 9.40 14.92
N GLY A 556 -16.11 9.80 15.41
CA GLY A 556 -15.94 10.40 16.73
C GLY A 556 -16.52 11.81 16.80
N ASN A 557 -15.92 12.68 17.61
CA ASN A 557 -16.26 14.10 17.65
C ASN A 557 -15.64 14.81 16.44
N GLY A 558 -16.44 15.38 15.53
CA GLY A 558 -15.95 15.99 14.28
C GLY A 558 -17.07 16.64 13.46
N VAL A 559 -16.68 17.37 12.41
CA VAL A 559 -17.57 17.70 11.29
C VAL A 559 -17.45 16.59 10.23
N PHE A 560 -18.51 15.82 9.99
CA PHE A 560 -18.46 14.70 9.06
C PHE A 560 -19.28 14.97 7.80
N GLN A 561 -18.62 14.96 6.65
CA GLN A 561 -19.26 15.06 5.34
C GLN A 561 -19.17 13.72 4.64
N SER A 562 -20.29 13.00 4.58
CA SER A 562 -20.38 11.67 3.97
C SER A 562 -21.25 11.72 2.71
N THR A 563 -20.67 11.35 1.57
CA THR A 563 -21.34 11.32 0.27
C THR A 563 -21.37 9.89 -0.27
N ILE A 564 -22.56 9.44 -0.69
CA ILE A 564 -22.79 8.12 -1.29
C ILE A 564 -23.38 8.30 -2.69
N GLY A 565 -22.78 7.63 -3.69
CA GLY A 565 -23.23 7.68 -5.08
C GLY A 565 -22.63 8.83 -5.91
N GLY A 566 -22.80 8.74 -7.24
CA GLY A 566 -22.19 9.63 -8.24
C GLY A 566 -23.18 10.33 -9.17
N GLY A 567 -24.41 10.64 -8.72
CA GLY A 567 -25.45 11.35 -9.48
C GLY A 567 -26.12 10.53 -10.59
N SER A 568 -25.36 9.71 -11.31
CA SER A 568 -25.86 8.78 -12.34
C SER A 568 -25.95 7.32 -11.87
N SER A 569 -25.52 7.04 -10.63
CA SER A 569 -25.30 5.68 -10.18
C SER A 569 -26.53 4.99 -9.61
N VAL A 570 -26.54 3.66 -9.62
CA VAL A 570 -27.46 2.86 -8.79
C VAL A 570 -26.77 2.51 -7.48
N VAL A 571 -27.42 2.75 -6.34
CA VAL A 571 -26.93 2.39 -5.00
C VAL A 571 -27.77 1.23 -4.48
N LEU A 572 -27.17 0.06 -4.31
CA LEU A 572 -27.78 -1.15 -3.75
C LEU A 572 -27.06 -1.55 -2.46
N VAL A 573 -27.77 -1.55 -1.34
CA VAL A 573 -27.29 -2.05 -0.05
C VAL A 573 -28.20 -3.19 0.38
N GLY A 574 -27.67 -4.40 0.52
CA GLY A 574 -28.46 -5.58 0.88
C GLY A 574 -28.94 -5.56 2.34
N GLY A 575 -28.12 -5.03 3.25
CA GLY A 575 -28.42 -4.82 4.66
C GLY A 575 -28.85 -3.38 4.96
N SER A 576 -28.40 -2.85 6.10
CA SER A 576 -28.78 -1.52 6.59
C SER A 576 -27.77 -0.44 6.21
N LEU A 577 -28.24 0.80 6.15
CA LEU A 577 -27.42 2.00 6.12
C LEU A 577 -27.28 2.55 7.55
N SER A 578 -26.07 2.89 7.97
CA SER A 578 -25.84 3.54 9.27
C SER A 578 -24.86 4.69 9.16
N MET A 579 -25.19 5.82 9.81
CA MET A 579 -24.26 6.89 10.13
C MET A 579 -24.35 7.18 11.62
N VAL A 580 -23.25 7.07 12.34
CA VAL A 580 -23.16 7.38 13.78
C VAL A 580 -21.99 8.31 14.01
N ASN A 581 -22.26 9.59 14.22
CA ASN A 581 -21.26 10.62 14.52
C ASN A 581 -21.34 11.02 16.00
N GLY A 582 -20.20 11.38 16.58
CA GLY A 582 -20.05 11.76 17.98
C GLY A 582 -20.64 13.13 18.35
N THR A 583 -20.35 13.55 19.59
CA THR A 583 -20.81 14.80 20.23
C THR A 583 -19.88 15.95 19.84
N GLN A 584 -20.17 16.69 18.79
CA GLN A 584 -19.65 18.07 18.70
C GLN A 584 -20.78 19.07 18.85
N SER A 585 -20.48 20.22 19.46
CA SER A 585 -21.43 21.31 19.67
C SER A 585 -21.47 22.32 18.52
N MET A 586 -20.56 22.24 17.54
CA MET A 586 -20.44 23.22 16.45
C MET A 586 -20.06 22.57 15.11
N GLY A 587 -20.57 23.12 14.00
CA GLY A 587 -20.31 22.67 12.62
C GLY A 587 -21.50 21.96 11.96
N THR A 588 -21.34 21.53 10.70
CA THR A 588 -22.41 20.88 9.91
C THR A 588 -22.00 19.47 9.48
N SER A 589 -22.59 18.45 10.09
CA SER A 589 -22.46 17.07 9.63
C SER A 589 -23.45 16.80 8.51
N ALA A 590 -22.99 16.23 7.39
CA ALA A 590 -23.81 15.94 6.23
C ALA A 590 -23.75 14.47 5.84
N LEU A 591 -24.90 13.88 5.53
CA LEU A 591 -25.05 12.62 4.80
C LEU A 591 -25.84 12.89 3.52
N THR A 592 -25.18 12.77 2.37
CA THR A 592 -25.81 12.97 1.07
C THR A 592 -25.75 11.68 0.27
N ILE A 593 -26.90 11.16 -0.14
CA ILE A 593 -26.99 10.10 -1.15
C ILE A 593 -27.45 10.73 -2.46
N SER A 594 -26.61 10.67 -3.49
CA SER A 594 -26.89 11.18 -4.84
C SER A 594 -26.81 10.04 -5.85
N SER A 595 -27.97 9.54 -6.27
CA SER A 595 -28.08 8.38 -7.15
C SER A 595 -29.27 8.51 -8.10
N LEU A 596 -29.29 7.69 -9.16
CA LEU A 596 -30.48 7.46 -9.97
C LEU A 596 -31.52 6.66 -9.18
N THR A 597 -31.07 5.58 -8.54
CA THR A 597 -31.91 4.71 -7.71
C THR A 597 -31.13 4.31 -6.47
N THR A 598 -31.76 4.46 -5.31
CA THR A 598 -31.25 3.98 -4.03
C THR A 598 -32.15 2.86 -3.53
N LYS A 599 -31.58 1.68 -3.28
CA LYS A 599 -32.25 0.55 -2.64
C LYS A 599 -31.44 0.08 -1.44
N ILE A 600 -32.05 0.14 -0.26
CA ILE A 600 -31.51 -0.36 1.01
C ILE A 600 -32.44 -1.48 1.47
N GLY A 601 -31.94 -2.70 1.62
CA GLY A 601 -32.74 -3.87 2.00
C GLY A 601 -33.20 -3.82 3.46
N GLY A 602 -32.34 -3.31 4.35
CA GLY A 602 -32.60 -3.07 5.77
C GLY A 602 -33.13 -1.66 6.05
N GLY A 603 -32.87 -1.18 7.27
CA GLY A 603 -33.23 0.17 7.72
C GLY A 603 -32.14 1.20 7.46
N ALA A 604 -32.43 2.46 7.76
CA ALA A 604 -31.45 3.54 7.79
C ALA A 604 -31.39 4.13 9.21
N THR A 605 -30.21 4.14 9.83
CA THR A 605 -30.01 4.75 11.16
C THR A 605 -29.01 5.89 11.06
N ILE A 606 -29.46 7.11 11.34
CA ILE A 606 -28.63 8.30 11.45
C ILE A 606 -28.61 8.75 12.89
N LYS A 607 -27.43 8.87 13.48
CA LYS A 607 -27.22 9.40 14.81
C LYS A 607 -26.14 10.46 14.78
N THR A 608 -26.47 11.69 15.13
CA THR A 608 -25.53 12.76 15.45
C THR A 608 -25.81 13.23 16.88
N LEU A 609 -24.79 13.64 17.62
CA LEU A 609 -24.97 14.03 19.02
C LEU A 609 -24.83 15.55 19.25
N GLY A 610 -24.73 16.33 18.17
CA GLY A 610 -24.78 17.80 18.17
C GLY A 610 -24.26 18.40 16.85
N GLY A 611 -24.29 19.73 16.77
CA GLY A 611 -24.06 20.50 15.55
C GLY A 611 -25.23 20.40 14.58
N ASN A 612 -25.18 21.19 13.51
CA ASN A 612 -26.18 21.14 12.44
C ASN A 612 -26.07 19.79 11.71
N THR A 613 -27.19 19.12 11.47
CA THR A 613 -27.20 17.86 10.71
C THR A 613 -27.97 18.00 9.41
N ILE A 614 -27.34 17.70 8.28
CA ILE A 614 -28.00 17.63 6.97
C ILE A 614 -28.04 16.16 6.54
N VAL A 615 -29.24 15.62 6.31
CA VAL A 615 -29.44 14.30 5.69
C VAL A 615 -30.25 14.48 4.42
N SER A 616 -29.68 14.07 3.29
CA SER A 616 -30.39 14.03 2.01
C SER A 616 -30.34 12.61 1.45
N LEU A 617 -31.49 11.93 1.48
CA LEU A 617 -31.70 10.63 0.84
C LEU A 617 -32.43 10.83 -0.49
N ALA A 618 -31.81 11.61 -1.39
CA ALA A 618 -32.42 12.07 -2.62
C ALA A 618 -31.95 11.27 -3.85
N ALA A 619 -32.76 10.30 -4.28
CA ALA A 619 -32.56 9.65 -5.58
C ALA A 619 -33.38 10.36 -6.65
N THR A 620 -32.82 10.50 -7.85
CA THR A 620 -33.53 11.16 -8.96
C THR A 620 -34.69 10.33 -9.49
N VAL A 621 -34.72 9.02 -9.28
CA VAL A 621 -35.87 8.18 -9.69
C VAL A 621 -36.54 7.55 -8.48
N ASN A 622 -35.89 6.56 -7.86
CA ASN A 622 -36.50 5.75 -6.80
C ASN A 622 -35.62 5.69 -5.56
N THR A 623 -36.22 5.91 -4.38
CA THR A 623 -35.62 5.60 -3.08
C THR A 623 -36.46 4.52 -2.40
N ILE A 624 -35.88 3.34 -2.17
CA ILE A 624 -36.53 2.18 -1.54
C ILE A 624 -35.73 1.76 -0.31
N ILE A 625 -36.32 1.85 0.86
CA ILE A 625 -35.74 1.43 2.14
C ILE A 625 -36.64 0.33 2.72
N GLY A 626 -36.13 -0.89 2.84
CA GLY A 626 -36.92 -2.05 3.25
C GLY A 626 -37.37 -1.98 4.71
N GLY A 627 -36.54 -1.39 5.57
CA GLY A 627 -36.77 -1.20 7.01
C GLY A 627 -37.13 0.23 7.40
N ALA A 628 -37.11 0.51 8.72
CA ALA A 628 -37.39 1.83 9.25
C ALA A 628 -36.21 2.80 9.05
N ILE A 629 -36.53 4.09 8.93
CA ILE A 629 -35.59 5.20 9.01
C ILE A 629 -35.65 5.73 10.45
N SER A 630 -34.52 5.77 11.13
CA SER A 630 -34.37 6.33 12.47
C SER A 630 -33.32 7.43 12.42
N VAL A 631 -33.71 8.65 12.76
CA VAL A 631 -32.81 9.79 12.89
C VAL A 631 -32.82 10.27 14.33
N THR A 632 -31.64 10.41 14.92
CA THR A 632 -31.45 11.03 16.23
C THR A 632 -30.36 12.08 16.09
N THR A 633 -30.67 13.35 16.35
CA THR A 633 -29.70 14.45 16.32
C THR A 633 -29.58 15.10 17.69
N GLY A 634 -28.48 15.81 17.93
CA GLY A 634 -28.28 16.62 19.13
C GLY A 634 -28.75 18.06 18.92
N ASP A 635 -28.09 19.00 19.58
CA ASP A 635 -28.37 20.44 19.39
C ASP A 635 -27.78 20.96 18.07
N GLY A 636 -28.53 21.75 17.31
CA GLY A 636 -28.15 22.38 16.04
C GLY A 636 -29.35 22.56 15.11
N ASP A 637 -29.17 23.34 14.03
CA ASP A 637 -30.19 23.41 12.98
C ASP A 637 -30.08 22.17 12.10
N ASP A 638 -31.15 21.38 12.05
CA ASP A 638 -31.18 20.09 11.36
C ASP A 638 -32.06 20.15 10.10
N SER A 639 -31.64 19.46 9.05
CA SER A 639 -32.37 19.35 7.79
C SER A 639 -32.38 17.91 7.31
N PHE A 640 -33.57 17.35 7.12
CA PHE A 640 -33.76 15.99 6.62
C PHE A 640 -34.64 16.04 5.37
N GLN A 641 -34.08 15.58 4.25
CA GLN A 641 -34.77 15.47 2.98
C GLN A 641 -34.85 14.00 2.55
N PHE A 642 -36.04 13.43 2.65
CA PHE A 642 -36.38 12.08 2.23
C PHE A 642 -37.28 12.14 1.00
N SER A 643 -36.71 12.49 -0.14
CA SER A 643 -37.46 12.67 -1.39
C SER A 643 -36.91 11.83 -2.54
N GLY A 644 -37.80 11.29 -3.37
CA GLY A 644 -37.46 10.91 -4.75
C GLY A 644 -38.03 11.95 -5.71
N LEU A 645 -37.70 11.90 -7.01
CA LEU A 645 -38.56 12.58 -8.00
C LEU A 645 -39.79 11.72 -8.34
N SER A 646 -39.63 10.39 -8.36
CA SER A 646 -40.70 9.46 -8.78
C SER A 646 -41.29 8.65 -7.63
N ASN A 647 -40.53 7.82 -6.91
CA ASN A 647 -41.09 7.01 -5.83
C ASN A 647 -40.21 7.00 -4.59
N PHE A 648 -40.85 7.14 -3.42
CA PHE A 648 -40.23 6.93 -2.12
C PHE A 648 -40.95 5.79 -1.39
N THR A 649 -40.22 4.75 -0.97
CA THR A 649 -40.76 3.66 -0.15
C THR A 649 -39.91 3.46 1.10
N SER A 650 -40.53 3.41 2.29
CA SER A 650 -39.84 3.08 3.54
C SER A 650 -40.70 2.20 4.46
N GLY A 651 -40.08 1.64 5.52
CA GLY A 651 -40.78 1.09 6.68
C GLY A 651 -41.52 2.18 7.45
N GLY A 652 -41.10 2.48 8.68
CA GLY A 652 -41.51 3.69 9.40
C GLY A 652 -40.44 4.77 9.35
N ILE A 653 -40.79 5.99 9.77
CA ILE A 653 -39.83 7.10 9.94
C ILE A 653 -39.93 7.59 11.38
N THR A 654 -38.81 7.59 12.09
CA THR A 654 -38.70 8.16 13.43
C THR A 654 -37.60 9.22 13.40
N THR A 655 -37.92 10.44 13.81
CA THR A 655 -36.94 11.52 14.01
C THR A 655 -37.02 12.02 15.45
N SER A 656 -35.86 12.15 16.10
CA SER A 656 -35.71 12.69 17.45
C SER A 656 -34.59 13.72 17.43
N VAL A 657 -34.91 14.98 17.60
CA VAL A 657 -33.98 16.09 17.41
C VAL A 657 -33.80 16.88 18.70
N GLY A 658 -32.61 17.45 18.91
CA GLY A 658 -32.28 18.24 20.09
C GLY A 658 -32.84 19.66 20.02
N ASN A 659 -32.08 20.63 20.54
CA ASN A 659 -32.41 22.05 20.41
C ASN A 659 -31.93 22.60 19.06
N GLY A 660 -32.63 23.56 18.46
CA GLY A 660 -32.36 24.12 17.13
C GLY A 660 -33.55 23.93 16.19
N GLY A 661 -33.53 24.58 15.03
CA GLY A 661 -34.63 24.46 14.07
C GLY A 661 -34.53 23.18 13.24
N VAL A 662 -35.67 22.56 12.92
CA VAL A 662 -35.70 21.33 12.11
C VAL A 662 -36.51 21.50 10.83
N GLY A 663 -35.90 21.18 9.69
CA GLY A 663 -36.59 21.05 8.41
C GLY A 663 -36.70 19.59 7.97
N LEU A 664 -37.86 18.96 8.13
CA LEU A 664 -38.13 17.59 7.68
C LEU A 664 -39.02 17.61 6.43
N VAL A 665 -38.51 17.12 5.31
CA VAL A 665 -39.28 16.91 4.07
C VAL A 665 -39.35 15.43 3.74
N VAL A 666 -40.56 14.89 3.64
CA VAL A 666 -40.82 13.49 3.30
C VAL A 666 -41.70 13.40 2.06
N GLY A 667 -41.26 12.64 1.07
CA GLY A 667 -42.06 12.25 -0.09
C GLY A 667 -41.58 12.79 -1.42
N SER A 668 -42.35 12.47 -2.47
CA SER A 668 -42.04 12.82 -3.86
C SER A 668 -43.32 13.19 -4.61
N ASN A 669 -43.20 13.95 -5.70
CA ASN A 669 -44.35 14.27 -6.55
C ASN A 669 -44.97 13.03 -7.23
N GLY A 670 -44.18 11.97 -7.45
CA GLY A 670 -44.62 10.78 -8.17
C GLY A 670 -45.21 9.64 -7.31
N GLY A 671 -44.97 9.64 -5.99
CA GLY A 671 -45.44 8.57 -5.11
C GLY A 671 -44.68 8.44 -3.79
N THR A 672 -45.40 8.42 -2.67
CA THR A 672 -44.84 8.21 -1.32
C THR A 672 -45.52 7.00 -0.67
N THR A 673 -44.77 5.95 -0.34
CA THR A 673 -45.29 4.76 0.36
C THR A 673 -44.52 4.51 1.65
N ILE A 674 -45.15 4.73 2.79
CA ILE A 674 -44.55 4.46 4.11
C ILE A 674 -45.33 3.32 4.74
N LYS A 675 -44.69 2.16 4.90
CA LYS A 675 -45.34 0.92 5.38
C LYS A 675 -45.64 0.95 6.89
N GLY A 676 -44.99 1.83 7.64
CA GLY A 676 -45.20 2.11 9.06
C GLY A 676 -45.78 3.50 9.28
N GLY A 677 -45.55 4.06 10.47
CA GLY A 677 -45.91 5.44 10.81
C GLY A 677 -44.76 6.43 10.66
N ILE A 678 -45.09 7.70 10.86
CA ILE A 678 -44.11 8.78 11.03
C ILE A 678 -44.20 9.25 12.47
N THR A 679 -43.07 9.29 13.17
CA THR A 679 -42.95 9.87 14.50
C THR A 679 -41.86 10.93 14.48
N HIS A 680 -42.17 12.11 15.00
CA HIS A 680 -41.21 13.20 15.18
C HIS A 680 -41.29 13.71 16.62
N SER A 681 -40.13 13.95 17.22
CA SER A 681 -40.01 14.70 18.47
C SER A 681 -38.85 15.69 18.43
N SER A 682 -39.10 16.96 18.78
CA SER A 682 -38.08 18.01 18.94
C SER A 682 -38.02 18.55 20.37
N LEU A 683 -36.90 19.18 20.75
CA LEU A 683 -36.78 19.95 22.00
C LEU A 683 -37.10 21.42 21.73
N ASN A 684 -36.14 22.33 21.85
CA ASN A 684 -36.38 23.76 21.64
C ASN A 684 -36.08 24.20 20.20
N GLY A 685 -37.02 24.76 19.41
CA GLY A 685 -36.71 25.06 18.01
C GLY A 685 -37.71 25.88 17.18
N THR A 686 -37.33 26.14 15.93
CA THR A 686 -38.25 26.49 14.83
C THR A 686 -38.36 25.29 13.90
N ASP A 687 -39.49 24.60 13.95
CA ASP A 687 -39.65 23.31 13.27
C ASP A 687 -40.58 23.42 12.07
N SER A 688 -40.26 22.70 10.99
CA SER A 688 -41.00 22.66 9.75
C SER A 688 -41.01 21.23 9.22
N ILE A 689 -42.19 20.63 9.18
CA ILE A 689 -42.41 19.26 8.72
C ILE A 689 -43.33 19.29 7.52
N GLN A 690 -42.83 18.79 6.39
CA GLN A 690 -43.56 18.67 5.14
C GLN A 690 -43.63 17.21 4.72
N ILE A 691 -44.83 16.70 4.56
CA ILE A 691 -45.12 15.39 3.97
C ILE A 691 -45.87 15.66 2.67
N VAL A 692 -45.20 15.41 1.54
CA VAL A 692 -45.67 15.86 0.23
C VAL A 692 -45.85 14.70 -0.75
N GLY A 693 -46.78 14.91 -1.69
CA GLY A 693 -47.02 14.02 -2.84
C GLY A 693 -48.20 13.07 -2.67
N VAL A 694 -48.57 12.41 -3.78
CA VAL A 694 -49.55 11.32 -3.76
C VAL A 694 -48.95 10.10 -3.07
N GLY A 695 -49.76 9.33 -2.34
CA GLY A 695 -49.20 8.19 -1.64
C GLY A 695 -50.02 7.61 -0.51
N ARG A 696 -49.40 6.72 0.26
CA ARG A 696 -49.97 6.09 1.44
C ARG A 696 -48.97 5.98 2.58
N ILE A 697 -49.41 6.35 3.78
CA ILE A 697 -48.77 6.10 5.06
C ILE A 697 -49.65 5.07 5.80
N ALA A 698 -49.14 3.86 6.00
CA ALA A 698 -49.92 2.76 6.56
C ALA A 698 -50.06 2.81 8.10
N GLY A 699 -49.19 3.55 8.79
CA GLY A 699 -49.28 3.85 10.22
C GLY A 699 -49.86 5.23 10.51
N GLY A 700 -49.72 5.68 11.76
CA GLY A 700 -50.08 7.05 12.18
C GLY A 700 -48.96 8.06 11.94
N VAL A 701 -49.30 9.34 12.04
CA VAL A 701 -48.37 10.47 12.01
C VAL A 701 -48.42 11.14 13.38
N ASN A 702 -47.37 11.01 14.18
CA ASN A 702 -47.27 11.54 15.53
C ASN A 702 -46.14 12.58 15.59
N LEU A 703 -46.50 13.86 15.67
CA LEU A 703 -45.55 14.98 15.70
C LEU A 703 -45.63 15.64 17.08
N ASN A 704 -44.54 15.63 17.83
CA ASN A 704 -44.47 16.22 19.17
C ASN A 704 -43.38 17.29 19.19
N PHE A 705 -43.77 18.54 19.13
CA PHE A 705 -42.85 19.67 19.22
C PHE A 705 -42.61 20.00 20.69
N GLY A 706 -41.34 20.25 21.04
CA GLY A 706 -41.00 20.74 22.37
C GLY A 706 -41.29 22.24 22.51
N THR A 707 -40.45 22.96 23.24
CA THR A 707 -40.58 24.41 23.33
C THR A 707 -40.16 25.08 22.02
N GLY A 708 -40.60 26.29 21.71
CA GLY A 708 -40.10 26.93 20.49
C GLY A 708 -40.78 28.24 20.15
N THR A 709 -40.26 28.88 19.11
CA THR A 709 -40.91 30.06 18.52
C THR A 709 -42.00 29.60 17.55
N SER A 710 -41.69 28.72 16.61
CA SER A 710 -42.68 28.28 15.61
C SER A 710 -42.62 26.81 15.22
N ALA A 711 -43.76 26.24 14.84
CA ALA A 711 -43.86 24.89 14.29
C ALA A 711 -44.82 24.86 13.09
N GLY A 712 -44.37 24.44 11.92
CA GLY A 712 -45.18 24.29 10.72
C GLY A 712 -45.32 22.84 10.30
N VAL A 713 -46.55 22.38 10.06
CA VAL A 713 -46.84 21.05 9.54
C VAL A 713 -47.64 21.16 8.25
N VAL A 714 -47.14 20.55 7.18
CA VAL A 714 -47.82 20.48 5.89
C VAL A 714 -47.96 19.03 5.48
N LEU A 715 -49.19 18.54 5.36
CA LEU A 715 -49.51 17.26 4.72
C LEU A 715 -50.26 17.58 3.44
N GLN A 716 -49.63 17.38 2.28
CA GLN A 716 -50.26 17.78 1.03
C GLN A 716 -49.96 16.85 -0.12
N SER A 717 -50.96 16.65 -0.99
CA SER A 717 -50.75 16.11 -2.32
C SER A 717 -50.87 17.22 -3.36
N THR A 718 -49.83 17.38 -4.18
CA THR A 718 -49.72 18.40 -5.23
C THR A 718 -50.08 17.88 -6.62
N SER A 719 -50.19 16.55 -6.80
CA SER A 719 -50.28 15.89 -8.11
C SER A 719 -51.58 15.09 -8.29
N GLY A 720 -52.73 15.77 -8.35
CA GLY A 720 -54.02 15.22 -8.83
C GLY A 720 -54.63 14.02 -8.09
N GLY A 721 -53.94 13.44 -7.11
CA GLY A 721 -54.41 12.38 -6.22
C GLY A 721 -54.37 12.82 -4.76
N ALA A 722 -54.61 11.89 -3.84
CA ALA A 722 -54.59 12.16 -2.40
C ALA A 722 -53.40 11.49 -1.71
N LEU A 723 -52.98 12.08 -0.59
CA LEU A 723 -52.13 11.42 0.40
C LEU A 723 -53.03 10.67 1.39
N GLU A 724 -52.96 9.34 1.40
CA GLU A 724 -53.71 8.50 2.35
C GLU A 724 -52.88 8.27 3.63
N VAL A 725 -53.46 8.52 4.81
CA VAL A 725 -52.89 8.14 6.11
C VAL A 725 -53.86 7.18 6.80
N ALA A 726 -53.41 5.95 7.02
CA ALA A 726 -54.26 4.89 7.56
C ALA A 726 -54.42 4.98 9.09
N GLY A 727 -53.37 5.38 9.81
CA GLY A 727 -53.41 5.58 11.26
C GLY A 727 -53.87 6.99 11.67
N PRO A 728 -53.91 7.28 12.99
CA PRO A 728 -54.24 8.62 13.48
C PRO A 728 -53.16 9.64 13.11
N VAL A 729 -53.56 10.89 12.94
CA VAL A 729 -52.66 12.05 12.87
C VAL A 729 -52.76 12.81 14.19
N SER A 730 -51.65 12.92 14.90
CA SER A 730 -51.53 13.62 16.18
C SER A 730 -50.41 14.66 16.09
N VAL A 731 -50.75 15.92 16.29
CA VAL A 731 -49.81 17.04 16.30
C VAL A 731 -49.91 17.74 17.64
N ASN A 732 -48.83 17.71 18.42
CA ASN A 732 -48.71 18.41 19.68
C ASN A 732 -47.68 19.53 19.58
N ALA A 733 -48.15 20.77 19.60
CA ALA A 733 -47.39 22.01 19.56
C ALA A 733 -47.56 22.84 20.85
N SER A 734 -47.95 22.21 21.97
CA SER A 734 -48.24 22.89 23.24
C SER A 734 -47.07 23.67 23.84
N GLY A 735 -45.83 23.43 23.39
CA GLY A 735 -44.65 24.19 23.81
C GLY A 735 -44.31 25.40 22.92
N ILE A 736 -45.04 25.62 21.82
CA ILE A 736 -44.77 26.69 20.86
C ILE A 736 -45.36 28.01 21.34
N THR A 737 -44.59 29.10 21.26
CA THR A 737 -44.94 30.37 21.91
C THR A 737 -45.29 31.51 20.96
N THR A 738 -44.89 31.46 19.67
CA THR A 738 -45.23 32.54 18.71
C THR A 738 -46.24 32.10 17.67
N SER A 739 -46.02 30.97 17.00
CA SER A 739 -46.99 30.45 16.03
C SER A 739 -46.85 28.97 15.72
N SER A 740 -47.93 28.19 15.79
CA SER A 740 -47.95 26.83 15.25
C SER A 740 -48.98 26.67 14.12
N GLY A 741 -48.77 25.73 13.21
CA GLY A 741 -49.67 25.58 12.08
C GLY A 741 -49.70 24.17 11.53
N ILE A 742 -50.89 23.72 11.15
CA ILE A 742 -51.13 22.48 10.45
C ILE A 742 -51.98 22.74 9.19
N ASN A 743 -51.47 22.34 8.03
CA ASN A 743 -52.14 22.45 6.74
C ASN A 743 -52.27 21.07 6.10
N LEU A 744 -53.51 20.58 5.97
CA LEU A 744 -53.85 19.36 5.27
C LEU A 744 -54.55 19.73 3.97
N SER A 745 -53.97 19.33 2.83
CA SER A 745 -54.52 19.61 1.51
C SER A 745 -54.51 18.37 0.62
N ASN A 746 -55.68 17.97 0.10
CA ASN A 746 -55.85 16.72 -0.67
C ASN A 746 -55.40 15.48 0.13
N VAL A 747 -55.85 15.37 1.38
CA VAL A 747 -55.46 14.29 2.30
C VAL A 747 -56.66 13.41 2.63
N ILE A 748 -56.46 12.09 2.71
CA ILE A 748 -57.45 11.12 3.21
C ILE A 748 -56.92 10.52 4.50
N LEU A 749 -57.56 10.83 5.62
CA LEU A 749 -57.29 10.21 6.92
C LEU A 749 -58.32 9.10 7.18
N GLN A 750 -57.85 7.86 7.28
CA GLN A 750 -58.71 6.72 7.61
C GLN A 750 -59.06 6.65 9.11
N SER A 751 -58.41 7.46 9.94
CA SER A 751 -58.56 7.50 11.40
C SER A 751 -58.79 8.94 11.90
N SER A 752 -58.49 9.23 13.16
CA SER A 752 -58.67 10.53 13.80
C SER A 752 -57.57 11.54 13.50
N LEU A 753 -57.91 12.82 13.62
CA LEU A 753 -56.99 13.96 13.69
C LEU A 753 -57.05 14.57 15.10
N SER A 754 -55.90 14.72 15.75
CA SER A 754 -55.72 15.45 17.01
C SER A 754 -54.69 16.56 16.79
N TYR A 755 -55.07 17.80 17.06
CA TYR A 755 -54.17 18.95 17.03
C TYR A 755 -54.25 19.69 18.36
N THR A 756 -53.07 19.96 18.92
CA THR A 756 -52.88 20.74 20.13
C THR A 756 -51.92 21.87 19.78
N GLY A 757 -52.41 23.09 19.72
CA GLY A 757 -51.66 24.31 19.48
C GLY A 757 -50.85 24.77 20.70
N GLY A 758 -50.21 25.93 20.57
CA GLY A 758 -49.33 26.55 21.54
C GLY A 758 -49.99 27.68 22.33
N SER A 759 -49.21 28.65 22.79
CA SER A 759 -49.72 29.88 23.42
C SER A 759 -49.59 31.12 22.52
N GLY A 760 -49.30 30.91 21.24
CA GLY A 760 -49.18 31.96 20.22
C GLY A 760 -50.20 31.75 19.11
N THR A 761 -50.12 32.50 18.02
CA THR A 761 -51.08 32.40 16.91
C THR A 761 -51.00 31.03 16.23
N ASP A 762 -52.10 30.30 16.27
CA ASP A 762 -52.18 28.96 15.72
C ASP A 762 -53.05 28.88 14.47
N GLY A 763 -52.70 27.95 13.58
CA GLY A 763 -53.36 27.76 12.29
C GLY A 763 -53.77 26.31 12.04
N LEU A 764 -55.06 26.04 11.83
CA LEU A 764 -55.55 24.75 11.35
C LEU A 764 -56.25 24.95 10.00
N THR A 765 -55.64 24.49 8.91
CA THR A 765 -56.25 24.52 7.57
C THR A 765 -56.48 23.11 7.07
N LEU A 766 -57.75 22.75 6.83
CA LEU A 766 -58.17 21.49 6.24
C LEU A 766 -58.86 21.77 4.90
N ASN A 767 -58.14 21.58 3.79
CA ASN A 767 -58.65 21.84 2.45
C ASN A 767 -58.75 20.53 1.66
N THR A 768 -59.90 20.26 1.03
CA THR A 768 -60.09 19.08 0.18
C THR A 768 -59.67 17.79 0.90
N THR A 769 -60.03 17.68 2.18
CA THR A 769 -59.57 16.63 3.08
C THR A 769 -60.73 15.72 3.48
N SER A 770 -60.52 14.40 3.53
CA SER A 770 -61.49 13.44 4.03
C SER A 770 -60.99 12.81 5.32
N ILE A 771 -61.73 12.93 6.42
CA ILE A 771 -61.37 12.36 7.73
C ILE A 771 -62.47 11.42 8.17
N ARG A 772 -62.12 10.13 8.37
CA ARG A 772 -63.08 9.12 8.80
C ARG A 772 -63.29 9.08 10.31
N GLY A 773 -62.23 9.29 11.09
CA GLY A 773 -62.28 9.34 12.54
C GLY A 773 -62.73 10.71 13.07
N ASN A 774 -62.52 10.90 14.37
CA ASN A 774 -62.83 12.16 15.04
C ASN A 774 -61.76 13.22 14.73
N VAL A 775 -62.18 14.48 14.69
CA VAL A 775 -61.31 15.65 14.67
C VAL A 775 -61.38 16.33 16.03
N THR A 776 -60.24 16.51 16.68
CA THR A 776 -60.09 17.30 17.91
C THR A 776 -59.00 18.31 17.67
N ALA A 777 -59.30 19.59 17.84
CA ALA A 777 -58.33 20.67 17.70
C ALA A 777 -58.47 21.64 18.87
N ASN A 778 -57.40 21.81 19.64
CA ASN A 778 -57.31 22.76 20.74
C ASN A 778 -56.17 23.73 20.42
N THR A 779 -56.44 24.99 20.08
CA THR A 779 -55.37 25.98 19.77
C THR A 779 -54.92 26.79 21.00
N PHE A 780 -55.68 26.72 22.10
CA PHE A 780 -55.38 27.30 23.40
C PHE A 780 -55.32 28.82 23.50
N GLY A 781 -54.28 29.49 23.05
CA GLY A 781 -54.15 30.93 23.31
C GLY A 781 -53.37 31.62 22.23
N GLY A 782 -53.83 32.79 21.82
CA GLY A 782 -53.33 33.45 20.61
C GLY A 782 -54.48 34.05 19.82
N ALA A 783 -54.17 34.68 18.69
CA ALA A 783 -55.20 35.01 17.71
C ALA A 783 -55.22 33.88 16.68
N ASP A 784 -56.09 32.89 16.85
CA ASP A 784 -56.01 31.63 16.13
C ASP A 784 -56.89 31.61 14.89
N THR A 785 -56.52 30.79 13.91
CA THR A 785 -57.26 30.63 12.67
C THR A 785 -57.55 29.17 12.36
N VAL A 786 -58.82 28.83 12.23
CA VAL A 786 -59.28 27.52 11.75
C VAL A 786 -60.01 27.70 10.41
N SER A 787 -59.63 26.94 9.39
CA SER A 787 -60.24 26.94 8.05
C SER A 787 -60.55 25.51 7.63
N LEU A 788 -61.83 25.24 7.41
CA LEU A 788 -62.35 23.95 6.95
C LEU A 788 -63.03 24.13 5.60
N ASP A 789 -62.40 23.64 4.53
CA ASP A 789 -62.87 23.86 3.16
C ASP A 789 -62.85 22.57 2.33
N ASN A 790 -63.89 22.37 1.52
CA ASN A 790 -64.06 21.27 0.57
C ASN A 790 -63.89 19.86 1.18
N SER A 791 -64.26 19.67 2.45
CA SER A 791 -63.81 18.52 3.24
C SER A 791 -64.95 17.60 3.71
N LEU A 792 -64.67 16.31 3.90
CA LEU A 792 -65.63 15.32 4.38
C LEU A 792 -65.23 14.80 5.76
N PHE A 793 -66.06 15.04 6.76
CA PHE A 793 -65.85 14.61 8.15
C PHE A 793 -66.86 13.54 8.55
N SER A 794 -66.40 12.30 8.74
CA SER A 794 -67.28 11.17 9.08
C SER A 794 -67.43 10.94 10.58
N GLY A 795 -66.44 11.34 11.39
CA GLY A 795 -66.49 11.33 12.85
C GLY A 795 -66.95 12.67 13.43
N THR A 796 -66.88 12.81 14.75
CA THR A 796 -67.19 14.07 15.44
C THR A 796 -66.11 15.12 15.17
N VAL A 797 -66.49 16.40 15.13
CA VAL A 797 -65.54 17.51 15.03
C VAL A 797 -65.66 18.36 16.30
N ALA A 798 -64.57 18.51 17.04
CA ALA A 798 -64.49 19.33 18.24
C ALA A 798 -63.33 20.33 18.09
N LEU A 799 -63.67 21.61 18.07
CA LEU A 799 -62.73 22.73 17.96
C LEU A 799 -62.81 23.56 19.25
N GLN A 800 -61.65 23.90 19.81
CA GLN A 800 -61.52 24.80 20.95
C GLN A 800 -60.38 25.79 20.67
N THR A 801 -60.68 27.08 20.51
CA THR A 801 -59.64 28.05 20.15
C THR A 801 -58.99 28.73 21.36
N GLY A 802 -59.79 29.12 22.36
CA GLY A 802 -59.32 29.40 23.72
C GLY A 802 -59.31 30.89 24.06
N VAL A 803 -58.15 31.50 24.31
CA VAL A 803 -58.08 32.94 24.63
C VAL A 803 -57.45 33.73 23.49
N GLY A 804 -58.05 34.89 23.16
CA GLY A 804 -57.60 35.79 22.11
C GLY A 804 -58.58 35.89 20.94
N THR A 805 -58.33 36.79 19.99
CA THR A 805 -59.27 37.02 18.87
C THR A 805 -59.16 35.93 17.83
N ASP A 806 -60.08 34.97 17.89
CA ASP A 806 -60.03 33.78 17.05
C ASP A 806 -60.91 33.90 15.81
N THR A 807 -60.52 33.17 14.76
CA THR A 807 -61.25 33.12 13.49
C THR A 807 -61.49 31.68 13.06
N VAL A 808 -62.75 31.26 13.04
CA VAL A 808 -63.17 29.97 12.50
C VAL A 808 -63.94 30.17 11.20
N THR A 809 -63.44 29.58 10.12
CA THR A 809 -64.04 29.65 8.78
C THR A 809 -64.37 28.25 8.27
N ILE A 810 -65.59 28.06 7.79
CA ILE A 810 -66.06 26.81 7.20
C ILE A 810 -66.69 27.12 5.85
N GLU A 811 -66.18 26.53 4.78
CA GLU A 811 -66.68 26.75 3.41
C GLU A 811 -66.62 28.22 2.99
N THR A 812 -65.41 28.76 3.10
CA THR A 812 -65.04 30.16 3.02
C THR A 812 -63.91 30.39 2.02
N ALA A 813 -63.33 29.32 1.43
CA ALA A 813 -62.46 29.34 0.25
C ALA A 813 -63.17 28.82 -1.03
N GLY A 814 -62.72 29.23 -2.23
CA GLY A 814 -63.51 29.16 -3.47
C GLY A 814 -63.14 28.02 -4.43
N SER A 815 -63.86 26.90 -4.40
CA SER A 815 -63.77 25.86 -5.45
C SER A 815 -65.10 25.20 -5.85
N GLY A 816 -66.21 25.50 -5.17
CA GLY A 816 -67.55 24.96 -5.48
C GLY A 816 -67.82 23.55 -4.93
N ALA A 817 -66.84 22.89 -4.30
CA ALA A 817 -67.09 21.73 -3.46
C ALA A 817 -67.69 22.16 -2.11
N SER A 818 -68.26 21.20 -1.37
CA SER A 818 -68.97 21.44 -0.11
C SER A 818 -68.29 20.70 1.02
N SER A 819 -68.22 21.29 2.21
CA SER A 819 -67.85 20.54 3.42
C SER A 819 -69.06 19.84 4.00
N THR A 820 -68.89 18.56 4.33
CA THR A 820 -69.94 17.72 4.89
C THR A 820 -69.50 17.13 6.23
N PHE A 821 -70.34 17.30 7.25
CA PHE A 821 -70.14 16.81 8.61
C PHE A 821 -71.22 15.77 8.96
N MET A 822 -70.81 14.52 9.11
CA MET A 822 -71.73 13.38 9.29
C MET A 822 -72.17 13.18 10.75
N LYS A 823 -71.35 13.65 11.71
CA LYS A 823 -71.62 13.58 13.15
C LYS A 823 -71.62 14.98 13.76
N SER A 824 -71.78 15.06 15.08
CA SER A 824 -71.88 16.32 15.80
C SER A 824 -70.62 17.15 15.62
N VAL A 825 -70.81 18.45 15.48
CA VAL A 825 -69.75 19.46 15.43
C VAL A 825 -69.88 20.37 16.65
N SER A 826 -68.78 20.62 17.35
CA SER A 826 -68.67 21.55 18.48
C SER A 826 -67.56 22.56 18.19
N ILE A 827 -67.87 23.83 18.34
CA ILE A 827 -66.93 24.95 18.19
C ILE A 827 -67.02 25.77 19.46
N LEU A 828 -65.92 25.86 20.21
CA LEU A 828 -65.81 26.64 21.44
C LEU A 828 -64.72 27.68 21.20
N THR A 829 -65.06 28.96 21.08
CA THR A 829 -64.05 29.96 20.75
C THR A 829 -63.37 30.54 21.98
N GLY A 830 -64.11 30.74 23.08
CA GLY A 830 -63.54 30.89 24.41
C GLY A 830 -63.70 32.32 24.93
N ASP A 831 -62.65 32.95 25.43
CA ASP A 831 -62.76 34.34 25.91
C ASP A 831 -62.13 35.27 24.85
N ASP A 832 -62.64 36.50 24.76
CA ASP A 832 -62.32 37.56 23.77
C ASP A 832 -63.28 37.61 22.56
N ALA A 833 -63.01 38.51 21.61
CA ALA A 833 -63.91 38.79 20.49
C ALA A 833 -63.61 37.88 19.31
N ASP A 834 -64.46 36.88 19.07
CA ASP A 834 -64.21 35.86 18.05
C ASP A 834 -65.04 36.06 16.78
N THR A 835 -64.57 35.48 15.68
CA THR A 835 -65.28 35.48 14.40
C THR A 835 -65.49 34.06 13.89
N ILE A 836 -66.75 33.66 13.77
CA ILE A 836 -67.15 32.41 13.13
C ILE A 836 -67.86 32.73 11.81
N SER A 837 -67.37 32.19 10.69
CA SER A 837 -67.95 32.38 9.36
C SER A 837 -68.22 31.04 8.68
N ILE A 838 -69.48 30.78 8.32
CA ILE A 838 -69.89 29.49 7.75
C ILE A 838 -70.63 29.71 6.43
N ALA A 839 -70.22 28.95 5.40
CA ALA A 839 -70.82 28.91 4.07
C ALA A 839 -70.87 30.30 3.41
N GLY A 840 -69.70 30.91 3.15
CA GLY A 840 -69.55 32.33 2.80
C GLY A 840 -70.46 32.84 1.66
N ALA A 841 -70.52 34.17 1.47
CA ALA A 841 -71.58 34.86 0.71
C ALA A 841 -71.83 34.43 -0.76
N THR A 842 -70.98 33.60 -1.38
CA THR A 842 -71.19 33.13 -2.75
C THR A 842 -72.05 31.86 -2.80
N ALA A 843 -73.01 31.82 -3.72
CA ALA A 843 -74.04 30.77 -3.81
C ALA A 843 -73.52 29.34 -4.05
N ASN A 844 -72.23 29.17 -4.33
CA ASN A 844 -71.60 27.87 -4.61
C ASN A 844 -70.83 27.28 -3.41
N ARG A 845 -70.86 27.90 -2.24
CA ARG A 845 -70.21 27.38 -1.02
C ARG A 845 -71.29 26.78 -0.16
N THR A 846 -71.18 25.51 0.23
CA THR A 846 -72.22 24.85 1.02
C THR A 846 -71.58 24.10 2.16
N ALA A 847 -72.02 24.37 3.39
CA ALA A 847 -71.65 23.60 4.57
C ALA A 847 -72.85 22.75 5.02
N ILE A 848 -72.65 21.43 5.17
CA ILE A 848 -73.73 20.46 5.44
C ILE A 848 -73.47 19.77 6.78
N PHE A 849 -74.33 19.99 7.77
CA PHE A 849 -74.28 19.40 9.12
C PHE A 849 -75.41 18.39 9.32
N LYS A 850 -75.09 17.10 9.37
CA LYS A 850 -76.10 16.01 9.45
C LYS A 850 -76.59 15.70 10.86
N ALA A 851 -75.77 15.91 11.89
CA ALA A 851 -76.08 15.55 13.27
C ALA A 851 -76.06 16.73 14.26
N GLY A 852 -76.07 17.96 13.74
CA GLY A 852 -76.10 19.20 14.53
C GLY A 852 -74.74 19.87 14.70
N LEU A 853 -74.79 21.19 14.81
CA LEU A 853 -73.66 22.09 15.08
C LEU A 853 -73.91 22.83 16.40
N ILE A 854 -72.96 22.79 17.31
CA ILE A 854 -72.96 23.58 18.56
C ILE A 854 -71.84 24.61 18.43
N ILE A 855 -72.19 25.88 18.63
CA ILE A 855 -71.23 26.97 18.69
C ILE A 855 -71.40 27.67 20.04
N ASP A 856 -70.32 27.81 20.78
CA ASP A 856 -70.24 28.62 21.98
C ASP A 856 -69.15 29.68 21.77
N GLY A 857 -69.58 30.95 21.70
CA GLY A 857 -68.66 32.08 21.61
C GLY A 857 -67.85 32.28 22.89
N GLY A 858 -68.38 31.83 24.03
CA GLY A 858 -67.83 32.07 25.36
C GLY A 858 -67.96 33.54 25.79
N LEU A 859 -66.93 34.12 26.40
CA LEU A 859 -67.00 35.50 26.93
C LEU A 859 -66.40 36.50 25.95
N GLY A 860 -67.24 37.27 25.27
CA GLY A 860 -66.74 38.39 24.47
C GLY A 860 -67.75 38.99 23.52
N ALA A 861 -67.22 39.72 22.53
CA ALA A 861 -68.01 40.37 21.49
C ALA A 861 -67.94 39.56 20.20
N ASP A 862 -68.56 38.38 20.22
CA ASP A 862 -68.43 37.39 19.15
C ASP A 862 -69.29 37.74 17.94
N THR A 863 -68.77 37.38 16.76
CA THR A 863 -69.41 37.63 15.47
C THR A 863 -69.67 36.31 14.76
N PHE A 864 -70.95 36.01 14.51
CA PHE A 864 -71.34 34.88 13.66
C PHE A 864 -71.86 35.34 12.30
N ASN A 865 -71.09 35.04 11.26
CA ASN A 865 -71.42 35.30 9.86
C ASN A 865 -71.99 34.04 9.22
N GLN A 866 -73.32 33.93 9.24
CA GLN A 866 -74.04 32.88 8.51
C GLN A 866 -74.21 33.27 7.04
N GLY A 867 -73.62 32.51 6.13
CA GLY A 867 -73.92 32.67 4.70
C GLY A 867 -75.12 31.83 4.24
N ALA A 868 -75.54 32.06 3.00
CA ALA A 868 -76.86 31.65 2.48
C ALA A 868 -77.07 30.12 2.37
N ASN A 869 -76.00 29.33 2.46
CA ASN A 869 -75.99 27.91 2.08
C ASN A 869 -75.55 26.99 3.23
N LEU A 870 -75.97 27.31 4.45
CA LEU A 870 -75.83 26.44 5.61
C LEU A 870 -77.00 25.44 5.67
N THR A 871 -76.72 24.13 5.67
CA THR A 871 -77.74 23.08 5.79
C THR A 871 -77.55 22.27 7.07
N GLY A 872 -78.54 22.24 7.95
CA GLY A 872 -78.50 21.49 9.21
C GLY A 872 -79.03 22.32 10.39
N GLY A 873 -79.35 21.65 11.50
CA GLY A 873 -79.70 22.35 12.75
C GLY A 873 -78.45 22.83 13.48
N PHE A 874 -78.49 24.01 14.07
CA PHE A 874 -77.42 24.54 14.90
C PHE A 874 -77.96 25.15 16.21
N THR A 875 -77.11 25.17 17.23
CA THR A 875 -77.36 25.81 18.53
C THR A 875 -76.23 26.80 18.76
N LEU A 876 -76.60 28.06 18.99
CA LEU A 876 -75.68 29.13 19.37
C LEU A 876 -75.83 29.37 20.88
N SER A 877 -74.70 29.47 21.57
CA SER A 877 -74.60 29.96 22.95
C SER A 877 -73.62 31.10 22.97
N ASN A 878 -73.92 32.13 23.77
CA ASN A 878 -73.05 33.28 23.98
C ASN A 878 -72.60 34.00 22.70
N ILE A 879 -73.47 34.05 21.67
CA ILE A 879 -73.22 34.80 20.43
C ILE A 879 -74.48 35.67 20.16
N PRO A 880 -74.32 36.98 19.88
CA PRO A 880 -75.42 37.91 19.60
C PRO A 880 -76.28 37.60 18.37
#